data_AF-A0A8T3QRN2-F1
#
_entry.id   AF-A0A8T3QRN2-F1
#
_cell.length_a   1.000
_cell.length_b   1.000
_cell.length_c   1.000
_cell.angle_alpha   90.00
_cell.angle_beta   90.00
_cell.angle_gamma   90.00
#
_symmetry.space_group_name_H-M   'P 1'
#
loop_
_entity.id
_entity.type
_entity.pdbx_description
1 polymer ?
#
loop_
_entity_poly.entity_id
_entity_poly.type
_entity_poly.pdbx_seq_one_letter_code
_entity_poly.pdbx_strand_id
1 'polypeptide(L)'
;MTALDADEILDALADDVMAEGDLAAALRRLMERGWRSSDSTRPNLAGLNELRERLRRRRDEVQERYQLRDVLADVRQELDEIVAQERAGIERRLDDAATPPAPPADPARPDASDAALRSMLRDAAARRIDQLDALPRDVGNRIRKLEEYDFMEPAARDRFNELTEKLRKQTLDRFVEGLSEAIQGTTPEELDANRDMVRDLNSLLEERLEGREPSQDQVDDFLAKHGRFFPGARTLNDIVEQLTARMAAMQSLLRSMTPQQRAELQSMMDALLRDDRLRWDLARLASNMGQLMPDGVGESYDFGGDEPLGLEPALDRIEQLQALDALEDELAALESPADLAGLDRDTVTELLGPDAARDLEALDALARQLEEAGYLTQRGEKLELTPRGSRRIGQKVLDDLFAKLSRDAFGGHRIDRTGRGGEREETTKPYEFGDPFHLDIKGTIQNALRRPENAPFERLARGEPGVHLSPADFEVFRTETLTKTSTVLLVDMSRSMLLRGCFLAAKKVAVALDTLIRTQFPRDDLTVIGFAYYARELRPEALAELAWHGYEYGTNLQHGLMLARRILARQHGGNRQVVVITDGEPTAHFENGQVEFSYPPTRRTIQETLREVQRCTREGITINTFMLERSRALAEFVALMTRLNRGRAFYATPEHLGEYVLVDFVSGRTRGVG
;
A
#
# COMPACT_ATOMS: atom_id res chain seq x y z
N MET A 1 12.01 -15.15 2.43
CA MET A 1 12.97 -14.04 2.67
C MET A 1 12.53 -12.84 1.83
N THR A 2 11.43 -12.21 2.25
CA THR A 2 10.75 -11.07 1.60
C THR A 2 10.99 -9.75 2.33
N ALA A 3 11.91 -9.72 3.29
CA ALA A 3 12.21 -8.49 4.03
C ALA A 3 13.06 -7.58 3.15
N LEU A 4 12.46 -6.47 2.72
CA LEU A 4 13.20 -5.30 2.25
C LEU A 4 14.24 -4.93 3.31
N ASP A 5 15.46 -4.60 2.88
CA ASP A 5 16.43 -4.04 3.80
C ASP A 5 16.02 -2.59 4.16
N ALA A 6 16.35 -2.14 5.36
CA ALA A 6 16.01 -0.80 5.83
C ALA A 6 16.59 0.29 4.91
N ASP A 7 17.75 0.03 4.29
CA ASP A 7 18.34 0.91 3.27
C ASP A 7 17.46 1.02 2.02
N GLU A 8 16.88 -0.08 1.55
CA GLU A 8 16.02 -0.11 0.37
C GLU A 8 14.68 0.60 0.62
N ILE A 9 14.14 0.44 1.83
CA ILE A 9 12.91 1.13 2.24
C ILE A 9 13.17 2.65 2.28
N LEU A 10 14.25 3.08 2.94
CA LEU A 10 14.57 4.50 3.03
C LEU A 10 14.86 5.09 1.64
N ASP A 11 15.51 4.31 0.79
CA ASP A 11 15.75 4.69 -0.60
C ASP A 11 14.44 4.85 -1.37
N ALA A 12 13.44 3.99 -1.16
CA ALA A 12 12.12 4.13 -1.79
C ALA A 12 11.34 5.34 -1.27
N LEU A 13 11.58 5.77 -0.03
CA LEU A 13 10.94 6.94 0.58
C LEU A 13 11.60 8.27 0.22
N ALA A 14 12.88 8.25 -0.19
CA ALA A 14 13.69 9.45 -0.35
C ALA A 14 13.06 10.51 -1.27
N ASP A 15 12.47 10.11 -2.40
CA ASP A 15 11.82 11.04 -3.32
C ASP A 15 10.57 11.67 -2.72
N ASP A 16 9.73 10.86 -2.07
CA ASP A 16 8.48 11.29 -1.43
C ASP A 16 8.75 12.22 -0.23
N VAL A 17 9.76 11.89 0.58
CA VAL A 17 10.22 12.73 1.71
C VAL A 17 10.81 14.05 1.20
N MET A 18 11.60 14.02 0.12
CA MET A 18 12.16 15.23 -0.46
C MET A 18 11.09 16.13 -1.08
N ALA A 19 10.02 15.56 -1.65
CA ALA A 19 8.93 16.32 -2.23
C ALA A 19 8.10 17.10 -1.19
N GLU A 20 7.68 16.43 -0.11
CA GLU A 20 6.68 16.99 0.81
C GLU A 20 7.24 17.37 2.18
N GLY A 21 8.39 16.80 2.58
CA GLY A 21 8.97 17.01 3.90
C GLY A 21 8.24 16.27 5.03
N ASP A 22 7.21 15.49 4.72
CA ASP A 22 6.48 14.66 5.68
C ASP A 22 6.78 13.17 5.46
N LEU A 23 7.47 12.58 6.43
CA LEU A 23 7.85 11.18 6.43
C LEU A 23 6.65 10.25 6.61
N ALA A 24 5.66 10.61 7.41
CA ALA A 24 4.48 9.78 7.64
C ALA A 24 3.64 9.68 6.36
N ALA A 25 3.48 10.81 5.65
CA ALA A 25 2.83 10.84 4.34
C ALA A 25 3.61 10.03 3.29
N ALA A 26 4.94 10.12 3.27
CA ALA A 26 5.78 9.34 2.38
C ALA A 26 5.65 7.82 2.64
N LEU A 27 5.62 7.42 3.92
CA LEU A 27 5.45 6.02 4.31
C LEU A 27 4.07 5.50 3.89
N ARG A 28 3.00 6.27 4.13
CA ARG A 28 1.64 5.93 3.68
C ARG A 28 1.58 5.73 2.16
N ARG A 29 2.17 6.64 1.37
CA ARG A 29 2.23 6.49 -0.09
C ARG A 29 2.99 5.25 -0.53
N LEU A 30 4.09 4.91 0.15
CA LEU A 30 4.83 3.68 -0.13
C LEU A 30 3.95 2.45 0.16
N MET A 31 3.17 2.46 1.23
CA MET A 31 2.28 1.35 1.56
C MET A 31 1.12 1.21 0.57
N GLU A 32 0.52 2.31 0.15
CA GLU A 32 -0.54 2.34 -0.87
C GLU A 32 -0.04 1.81 -2.22
N ARG A 33 1.12 2.30 -2.67
CA ARG A 33 1.72 1.97 -3.97
C ARG A 33 2.40 0.60 -3.98
N GLY A 34 2.91 0.15 -2.85
CA GLY A 34 3.83 -0.98 -2.74
C GLY A 34 5.24 -0.64 -3.24
N TRP A 35 6.07 -1.67 -3.35
CA TRP A 35 7.46 -1.54 -3.80
C TRP A 35 7.76 -2.50 -4.94
N ARG A 36 8.44 -1.98 -5.97
CA ARG A 36 8.89 -2.77 -7.12
C ARG A 36 10.40 -2.86 -7.12
N SER A 37 10.92 -4.08 -7.17
CA SER A 37 12.37 -4.29 -7.26
C SER A 37 12.85 -3.99 -8.67
N SER A 38 14.05 -3.41 -8.78
CA SER A 38 14.77 -3.33 -10.05
C SER A 38 15.46 -4.65 -10.43
N ASP A 39 15.60 -5.57 -9.47
CA ASP A 39 16.15 -6.90 -9.67
C ASP A 39 15.01 -7.89 -9.97
N SER A 40 15.01 -8.44 -11.18
CA SER A 40 14.01 -9.43 -11.63
C SER A 40 14.00 -10.73 -10.81
N THR A 41 15.03 -10.98 -9.99
CA THR A 41 15.12 -12.17 -9.13
C THR A 41 14.44 -11.99 -7.77
N ARG A 42 14.06 -10.75 -7.41
CA ARG A 42 13.37 -10.44 -6.15
C ARG A 42 11.87 -10.24 -6.37
N PRO A 43 11.02 -10.78 -5.48
CA PRO A 43 9.59 -10.53 -5.54
C PRO A 43 9.30 -9.04 -5.27
N ASN A 44 8.31 -8.50 -5.97
CA ASN A 44 7.75 -7.19 -5.65
C ASN A 44 6.91 -7.29 -4.38
N LEU A 45 6.83 -6.19 -3.64
CA LEU A 45 5.93 -6.05 -2.50
C LEU A 45 4.64 -5.40 -2.98
N ALA A 46 3.53 -6.14 -2.91
CA ALA A 46 2.22 -5.59 -3.25
C ALA A 46 1.83 -4.49 -2.25
N GLY A 47 1.33 -3.36 -2.76
CA GLY A 47 0.77 -2.29 -1.95
C GLY A 47 -0.69 -2.53 -1.60
N LEU A 48 -1.24 -1.71 -0.70
CA LEU A 48 -2.66 -1.76 -0.32
C LEU A 48 -3.58 -1.59 -1.53
N ASN A 49 -3.22 -0.74 -2.50
CA ASN A 49 -4.01 -0.59 -3.72
C ASN A 49 -4.04 -1.87 -4.57
N GLU A 50 -2.93 -2.60 -4.62
CA GLU A 50 -2.88 -3.87 -5.35
C GLU A 50 -3.65 -4.97 -4.62
N LEU A 51 -3.61 -5.00 -3.28
CA LEU A 51 -4.43 -5.93 -2.49
C LEU A 51 -5.92 -5.67 -2.68
N ARG A 52 -6.35 -4.40 -2.67
CA ARG A 52 -7.73 -4.01 -3.00
C ARG A 52 -8.13 -4.41 -4.41
N GLU A 53 -7.23 -4.24 -5.38
CA GLU A 53 -7.47 -4.69 -6.75
C GLU A 53 -7.55 -6.23 -6.87
N ARG A 54 -6.83 -6.98 -6.02
CA ARG A 54 -6.97 -8.44 -5.93
C ARG A 54 -8.33 -8.82 -5.34
N LEU A 55 -8.81 -8.12 -4.31
CA LEU A 55 -10.14 -8.35 -3.72
C LEU A 55 -11.25 -8.14 -4.77
N ARG A 56 -11.21 -7.02 -5.49
CA ARG A 56 -12.17 -6.71 -6.56
C ARG A 56 -12.18 -7.78 -7.63
N ARG A 57 -11.01 -8.15 -8.15
CA ARG A 57 -10.90 -9.24 -9.14
C ARG A 57 -11.48 -10.55 -8.60
N ARG A 58 -11.22 -10.88 -7.33
CA ARG A 58 -11.75 -12.11 -6.73
C ARG A 58 -13.27 -12.08 -6.59
N ARG A 59 -13.84 -10.94 -6.23
CA ARG A 59 -15.28 -10.72 -6.20
C ARG A 59 -15.90 -10.89 -7.59
N ASP A 60 -15.31 -10.24 -8.59
CA ASP A 60 -15.79 -10.28 -9.97
C ASP A 60 -15.71 -11.72 -10.52
N GLU A 61 -14.63 -12.46 -10.23
CA GLU A 61 -14.50 -13.89 -10.59
C GLU A 61 -15.64 -14.76 -10.05
N VAL A 62 -16.12 -14.51 -8.82
CA VAL A 62 -17.23 -15.26 -8.23
C VAL A 62 -18.54 -14.89 -8.92
N GLN A 63 -18.79 -13.60 -9.15
CA GLN A 63 -20.02 -13.12 -9.80
C GLN A 63 -20.11 -13.52 -11.28
N GLU A 64 -18.99 -13.56 -12.00
CA GLU A 64 -18.92 -13.95 -13.41
C GLU A 64 -19.00 -15.46 -13.63
N ARG A 65 -18.64 -16.29 -12.64
CA ARG A 65 -18.67 -17.75 -12.78
C ARG A 65 -20.06 -18.33 -12.58
N TYR A 66 -20.79 -17.85 -11.58
CA TYR A 66 -22.01 -18.49 -11.09
C TYR A 66 -23.29 -17.70 -11.44
N GLN A 67 -24.43 -18.39 -11.41
CA GLN A 67 -25.77 -17.81 -11.55
C GLN A 67 -26.74 -18.29 -10.47
N LEU A 68 -27.63 -17.39 -10.04
CA LEU A 68 -28.72 -17.65 -9.08
C LEU A 68 -30.09 -17.87 -9.75
N ARG A 69 -30.13 -18.27 -11.02
CA ARG A 69 -31.39 -18.36 -11.80
C ARG A 69 -32.34 -19.49 -11.40
N ASP A 70 -31.85 -20.57 -10.79
CA ASP A 70 -32.74 -21.66 -10.32
C ASP A 70 -32.15 -22.36 -9.09
N VAL A 71 -32.12 -21.63 -7.97
CA VAL A 71 -31.50 -22.07 -6.71
C VAL A 71 -32.18 -23.31 -6.09
N LEU A 72 -33.42 -23.60 -6.50
CA LEU A 72 -34.21 -24.74 -6.05
C LEU A 72 -34.30 -25.86 -7.11
N ALA A 73 -33.48 -25.80 -8.17
CA ALA A 73 -33.49 -26.80 -9.25
C ALA A 73 -33.32 -28.22 -8.72
N ASP A 74 -32.37 -28.43 -7.80
CA ASP A 74 -32.07 -29.74 -7.22
C ASP A 74 -33.28 -30.31 -6.47
N VAL A 75 -33.94 -29.47 -5.66
CA VAL A 75 -35.14 -29.87 -4.90
C VAL A 75 -36.30 -30.19 -5.84
N ARG A 76 -36.49 -29.37 -6.89
CA ARG A 76 -37.54 -29.58 -7.87
C ARG A 76 -37.33 -30.90 -8.62
N GLN A 77 -36.09 -31.18 -9.01
CA GLN A 77 -35.71 -32.43 -9.67
C GLN A 77 -35.97 -33.65 -8.75
N GLU A 78 -35.55 -33.60 -7.48
CA GLU A 78 -35.80 -34.71 -6.56
C GLU A 78 -37.31 -34.96 -6.34
N LEU A 79 -38.12 -33.90 -6.24
CA LEU A 79 -39.58 -34.01 -6.16
C LEU A 79 -40.21 -34.57 -7.45
N ASP A 80 -39.66 -34.24 -8.62
CA ASP A 80 -40.09 -34.81 -9.90
C ASP A 80 -39.80 -36.31 -9.97
N GLU A 81 -38.64 -36.74 -9.49
CA GLU A 81 -38.27 -38.15 -9.41
C GLU A 81 -39.18 -38.94 -8.45
N ILE A 82 -39.49 -38.37 -7.27
CA ILE A 82 -40.43 -38.97 -6.30
C ILE A 82 -41.82 -39.14 -6.91
N VAL A 83 -42.33 -38.10 -7.58
CA VAL A 83 -43.64 -38.15 -8.24
C VAL A 83 -43.64 -39.15 -9.40
N ALA A 84 -42.57 -39.22 -10.19
CA ALA A 84 -42.43 -40.20 -11.26
C ALA A 84 -42.41 -41.64 -10.71
N GLN A 85 -41.72 -41.86 -9.58
CA GLN A 85 -41.68 -43.16 -8.91
C GLN A 85 -43.05 -43.58 -8.38
N GLU A 86 -43.82 -42.65 -7.80
CA GLU A 86 -45.20 -42.91 -7.37
C GLU A 86 -46.10 -43.25 -8.57
N ARG A 87 -46.01 -42.49 -9.68
CA ARG A 87 -46.76 -42.79 -10.92
C ARG A 87 -46.48 -44.20 -11.44
N ALA A 88 -45.21 -44.58 -11.52
CA ALA A 88 -44.81 -45.92 -11.92
C ALA A 88 -45.27 -47.01 -10.93
N GLY A 89 -45.37 -46.70 -9.64
CA GLY A 89 -45.96 -47.59 -8.63
C GLY A 89 -47.47 -47.79 -8.82
N ILE A 90 -48.19 -46.72 -9.11
CA ILE A 90 -49.64 -46.76 -9.41
C ILE A 90 -49.91 -47.57 -10.68
N GLU A 91 -49.15 -47.32 -11.76
CA GLU A 91 -49.27 -48.04 -13.03
C GLU A 91 -49.03 -49.54 -12.86
N ARG A 92 -47.94 -49.95 -12.18
CA ARG A 92 -47.68 -51.37 -11.90
C ARG A 92 -48.84 -52.06 -11.20
N ARG A 93 -49.45 -51.41 -10.21
CA ARG A 93 -50.60 -51.97 -9.48
C ARG A 93 -51.88 -52.00 -10.30
N LEU A 94 -52.05 -51.05 -11.22
CA LEU A 94 -53.14 -51.07 -12.20
C LEU A 94 -52.97 -52.24 -13.18
N ASP A 95 -51.75 -52.50 -13.65
CA ASP A 95 -51.42 -53.61 -14.55
C ASP A 95 -51.59 -54.98 -13.86
N ASP A 96 -51.13 -55.11 -12.62
CA ASP A 96 -51.35 -56.30 -11.79
C ASP A 96 -52.85 -56.56 -11.58
N ALA A 97 -53.65 -55.50 -11.38
CA ALA A 97 -55.10 -55.58 -11.24
C ALA A 97 -55.85 -55.82 -12.58
N ALA A 98 -55.24 -55.49 -13.71
CA ALA A 98 -55.75 -55.72 -15.06
C ALA A 98 -55.45 -57.13 -15.59
N THR A 99 -54.46 -57.81 -15.01
CA THR A 99 -54.14 -59.21 -15.34
C THR A 99 -55.28 -60.13 -14.89
N PRO A 100 -55.92 -60.90 -15.80
CA PRO A 100 -57.01 -61.79 -15.43
C PRO A 100 -56.50 -62.89 -14.48
N PRO A 101 -57.27 -63.27 -13.44
CA PRO A 101 -56.85 -64.35 -12.55
C PRO A 101 -56.72 -65.65 -13.35
N ALA A 102 -55.84 -66.55 -12.88
CA ALA A 102 -55.80 -67.92 -13.37
C ALA A 102 -57.22 -68.51 -13.38
N PRO A 103 -57.58 -69.35 -14.38
CA PRO A 103 -58.95 -69.85 -14.51
C PRO A 103 -59.41 -70.51 -13.20
N PRO A 104 -60.65 -70.25 -12.74
CA PRO A 104 -61.13 -70.76 -11.46
C PRO A 104 -61.09 -72.29 -11.48
N ALA A 105 -60.71 -72.90 -10.35
CA ALA A 105 -60.73 -74.35 -10.19
C ALA A 105 -62.17 -74.94 -10.20
N ASP A 106 -63.20 -74.10 -10.12
CA ASP A 106 -64.62 -74.49 -10.12
C ASP A 106 -65.49 -73.47 -10.92
N PRO A 107 -66.17 -73.87 -12.01
CA PRO A 107 -66.92 -72.96 -12.89
C PRO A 107 -68.30 -72.51 -12.36
N ALA A 108 -68.70 -72.87 -11.13
CA ALA A 108 -70.06 -72.62 -10.62
C ALA A 108 -70.24 -71.39 -9.68
N ARG A 109 -69.19 -70.57 -9.44
CA ARG A 109 -69.32 -69.32 -8.67
C ARG A 109 -68.58 -68.16 -9.37
N PRO A 110 -69.31 -67.14 -9.88
CA PRO A 110 -68.68 -65.90 -10.31
C PRO A 110 -68.34 -65.05 -9.08
N ASP A 111 -67.05 -64.78 -8.86
CA ASP A 111 -66.56 -63.90 -7.77
C ASP A 111 -66.85 -62.42 -8.08
N ALA A 112 -68.11 -62.00 -7.92
CA ALA A 112 -68.52 -60.60 -8.07
C ALA A 112 -67.79 -59.64 -7.11
N SER A 113 -67.23 -60.17 -6.01
CA SER A 113 -66.45 -59.43 -5.01
C SER A 113 -65.11 -58.92 -5.57
N ASP A 114 -64.45 -59.67 -6.44
CA ASP A 114 -63.14 -59.32 -7.01
C ASP A 114 -63.25 -58.24 -8.09
N ALA A 115 -64.34 -58.26 -8.86
CA ALA A 115 -64.62 -57.24 -9.87
C ALA A 115 -64.90 -55.87 -9.24
N ALA A 116 -65.66 -55.85 -8.13
CA ALA A 116 -65.93 -54.62 -7.39
C ALA A 116 -64.65 -54.03 -6.76
N LEU A 117 -63.81 -54.87 -6.17
CA LEU A 117 -62.53 -54.45 -5.59
C LEU A 117 -61.58 -53.87 -6.66
N ARG A 118 -61.49 -54.49 -7.85
CA ARG A 118 -60.70 -53.96 -8.98
C ARG A 118 -61.22 -52.63 -9.49
N SER A 119 -62.54 -52.43 -9.54
CA SER A 119 -63.13 -51.13 -9.92
C SER A 119 -62.76 -50.05 -8.90
N MET A 120 -62.88 -50.36 -7.60
CA MET A 120 -62.50 -49.41 -6.54
C MET A 120 -61.01 -49.04 -6.58
N LEU A 121 -60.13 -50.01 -6.88
CA LEU A 121 -58.70 -49.77 -7.04
C LEU A 121 -58.41 -48.87 -8.25
N ARG A 122 -59.09 -49.08 -9.38
CA ARG A 122 -58.96 -48.19 -10.55
C ARG A 122 -59.45 -46.78 -10.25
N ASP A 123 -60.61 -46.64 -9.60
CA ASP A 123 -61.15 -45.34 -9.23
C ASP A 123 -60.24 -44.61 -8.23
N ALA A 124 -59.62 -45.35 -7.29
CA ALA A 124 -58.66 -44.80 -6.35
C ALA A 124 -57.33 -44.38 -7.02
N ALA A 125 -56.82 -45.18 -7.95
CA ALA A 125 -55.63 -44.87 -8.73
C ALA A 125 -55.84 -43.66 -9.66
N ALA A 126 -56.98 -43.57 -10.35
CA ALA A 126 -57.33 -42.42 -11.19
C ALA A 126 -57.38 -41.12 -10.37
N ARG A 127 -58.04 -41.14 -9.21
CA ARG A 127 -58.06 -39.97 -8.30
C ARG A 127 -56.66 -39.55 -7.83
N ARG A 128 -55.76 -40.51 -7.58
CA ARG A 128 -54.38 -40.22 -7.19
C ARG A 128 -53.56 -39.64 -8.33
N ILE A 129 -53.71 -40.13 -9.56
CA ILE A 129 -53.08 -39.55 -10.75
C ILE A 129 -53.57 -38.11 -10.96
N ASP A 130 -54.88 -37.85 -10.84
CA ASP A 130 -55.45 -36.50 -10.94
C ASP A 130 -54.86 -35.55 -9.86
N GLN A 131 -54.63 -36.05 -8.64
CA GLN A 131 -53.98 -35.29 -7.57
C GLN A 131 -52.51 -34.97 -7.90
N LEU A 132 -51.77 -35.93 -8.47
CA LEU A 132 -50.38 -35.75 -8.90
C LEU A 132 -50.25 -34.81 -10.11
N ASP A 133 -51.22 -34.79 -11.01
CA ASP A 133 -51.28 -33.86 -12.14
C ASP A 133 -51.69 -32.44 -11.71
N ALA A 134 -52.45 -32.31 -10.62
CA ALA A 134 -52.86 -31.03 -10.02
C ALA A 134 -51.83 -30.45 -9.03
N LEU A 135 -50.60 -30.97 -9.00
CA LEU A 135 -49.53 -30.45 -8.16
C LEU A 135 -49.08 -29.05 -8.63
N PRO A 136 -48.94 -28.07 -7.72
CA PRO A 136 -48.36 -26.76 -8.03
C PRO A 136 -46.93 -26.87 -8.55
N ARG A 137 -46.51 -25.88 -9.36
CA ARG A 137 -45.12 -25.75 -9.83
C ARG A 137 -44.14 -25.26 -8.75
N ASP A 138 -44.68 -24.55 -7.75
CA ASP A 138 -43.96 -24.02 -6.60
C ASP A 138 -43.55 -25.14 -5.65
N VAL A 139 -42.26 -25.21 -5.31
CA VAL A 139 -41.67 -26.27 -4.48
C VAL A 139 -42.38 -26.40 -3.12
N GLY A 140 -42.59 -25.28 -2.40
CA GLY A 140 -43.17 -25.34 -1.05
C GLY A 140 -44.62 -25.82 -1.02
N ASN A 141 -45.47 -25.33 -1.93
CA ASN A 141 -46.85 -25.80 -2.02
C ASN A 141 -46.93 -27.26 -2.49
N ARG A 142 -45.98 -27.69 -3.32
CA ARG A 142 -45.88 -29.09 -3.75
C ARG A 142 -45.52 -30.00 -2.59
N ILE A 143 -44.57 -29.61 -1.73
CA ILE A 143 -44.24 -30.33 -0.49
C ILE A 143 -45.48 -30.47 0.40
N ARG A 144 -46.22 -29.38 0.67
CA ARG A 144 -47.46 -29.43 1.49
C ARG A 144 -48.50 -30.39 0.94
N LYS A 145 -48.76 -30.34 -0.38
CA LYS A 145 -49.72 -31.26 -1.00
C LYS A 145 -49.27 -32.72 -0.96
N LEU A 146 -47.96 -32.97 -1.14
CA LEU A 146 -47.39 -34.32 -1.06
C LEU A 146 -47.35 -34.85 0.37
N GLU A 147 -47.27 -33.98 1.37
CA GLU A 147 -47.35 -34.36 2.78
C GLU A 147 -48.76 -34.81 3.18
N GLU A 148 -49.80 -34.18 2.62
CA GLU A 148 -51.20 -34.60 2.77
C GLU A 148 -51.58 -35.79 1.85
N TYR A 149 -50.69 -36.17 0.93
CA TYR A 149 -50.94 -37.19 -0.09
C TYR A 149 -50.72 -38.62 0.45
N ASP A 150 -51.68 -39.50 0.17
CA ASP A 150 -51.63 -40.91 0.56
C ASP A 150 -50.94 -41.77 -0.51
N PHE A 151 -49.62 -41.89 -0.37
CA PHE A 151 -48.75 -42.65 -1.27
C PHE A 151 -49.15 -44.12 -1.40
N MET A 152 -49.29 -44.58 -2.64
CA MET A 152 -49.41 -45.99 -2.92
C MET A 152 -48.06 -46.66 -2.79
N GLU A 153 -46.98 -46.13 -3.36
CA GLU A 153 -45.67 -46.75 -3.37
C GLU A 153 -44.87 -46.43 -2.09
N PRO A 154 -44.55 -47.43 -1.23
CA PRO A 154 -43.82 -47.20 0.02
C PRO A 154 -42.46 -46.56 -0.22
N ALA A 155 -41.73 -47.00 -1.26
CA ALA A 155 -40.42 -46.47 -1.58
C ALA A 155 -40.46 -44.98 -2.02
N ALA A 156 -41.54 -44.52 -2.66
CA ALA A 156 -41.70 -43.10 -3.00
C ALA A 156 -41.99 -42.25 -1.74
N ARG A 157 -42.80 -42.79 -0.82
CA ARG A 157 -43.08 -42.17 0.48
C ARG A 157 -41.82 -42.04 1.33
N ASP A 158 -41.03 -43.11 1.43
CA ASP A 158 -39.80 -43.11 2.23
C ASP A 158 -38.82 -42.08 1.70
N ARG A 159 -38.62 -42.02 0.37
CA ARG A 159 -37.77 -41.02 -0.28
C ARG A 159 -38.28 -39.59 -0.09
N PHE A 160 -39.59 -39.37 -0.10
CA PHE A 160 -40.19 -38.06 0.22
C PHE A 160 -39.93 -37.64 1.68
N ASN A 161 -40.10 -38.56 2.62
CA ASN A 161 -39.81 -38.31 4.02
C ASN A 161 -38.33 -37.99 4.23
N GLU A 162 -37.43 -38.75 3.60
CA GLU A 162 -35.98 -38.51 3.64
C GLU A 162 -35.62 -37.13 3.07
N LEU A 163 -36.17 -36.74 1.92
CA LEU A 163 -35.95 -35.42 1.33
C LEU A 163 -36.44 -34.30 2.27
N THR A 164 -37.66 -34.43 2.80
CA THR A 164 -38.25 -33.41 3.68
C THR A 164 -37.44 -33.26 4.96
N GLU A 165 -36.99 -34.36 5.55
CA GLU A 165 -36.13 -34.38 6.72
C GLU A 165 -34.75 -33.76 6.43
N LYS A 166 -34.14 -34.09 5.28
CA LYS A 166 -32.87 -33.50 4.82
C LYS A 166 -33.00 -31.97 4.64
N LEU A 167 -34.04 -31.50 3.96
CA LEU A 167 -34.26 -30.07 3.74
C LEU A 167 -34.56 -29.32 5.03
N ARG A 168 -35.33 -29.92 5.94
CA ARG A 168 -35.61 -29.35 7.27
C ARG A 168 -34.31 -29.18 8.05
N LYS A 169 -33.48 -30.23 8.06
CA LYS A 169 -32.18 -30.22 8.69
C LYS A 169 -31.29 -29.13 8.08
N GLN A 170 -31.10 -29.12 6.76
CA GLN A 170 -30.29 -28.11 6.06
C GLN A 170 -30.77 -26.67 6.33
N THR A 171 -32.09 -26.43 6.34
CA THR A 171 -32.64 -25.10 6.60
C THR A 171 -32.33 -24.64 8.03
N LEU A 172 -32.43 -25.54 9.02
CA LEU A 172 -32.16 -25.24 10.43
C LEU A 172 -30.66 -25.13 10.72
N ASP A 173 -29.87 -26.07 10.20
CA ASP A 173 -28.41 -26.09 10.33
C ASP A 173 -27.79 -24.80 9.77
N ARG A 174 -28.34 -24.23 8.70
CA ARG A 174 -27.83 -22.99 8.09
C ARG A 174 -28.10 -21.72 8.89
N PHE A 175 -29.04 -21.73 9.82
CA PHE A 175 -29.12 -20.64 10.82
C PHE A 175 -28.03 -20.77 11.90
N VAL A 176 -27.32 -21.90 11.94
CA VAL A 176 -26.72 -22.44 13.17
C VAL A 176 -25.26 -22.94 13.04
N GLU A 177 -24.74 -23.30 11.87
CA GLU A 177 -23.45 -24.03 11.76
C GLU A 177 -22.20 -23.16 11.46
N GLY A 178 -21.07 -23.53 12.10
CA GLY A 178 -19.70 -23.04 11.90
C GLY A 178 -18.66 -24.13 12.29
N LEU A 179 -17.66 -24.34 11.44
CA LEU A 179 -16.76 -25.49 11.24
C LEU A 179 -16.54 -26.62 12.30
N SER A 180 -16.99 -27.82 11.88
CA SER A 180 -16.43 -29.19 11.93
C SER A 180 -16.22 -30.05 13.19
N GLU A 181 -16.64 -31.31 13.00
CA GLU A 181 -16.29 -32.56 13.68
C GLU A 181 -16.70 -32.75 15.15
N ALA A 182 -18.00 -32.90 15.37
CA ALA A 182 -18.48 -33.75 16.46
C ALA A 182 -19.79 -34.47 16.10
N ILE A 183 -19.59 -35.68 15.56
CA ILE A 183 -20.47 -36.85 15.68
C ILE A 183 -21.77 -36.80 14.85
N GLN A 184 -21.80 -37.74 13.91
CA GLN A 184 -22.98 -38.17 13.20
C GLN A 184 -24.08 -38.63 14.16
N GLY A 185 -25.26 -38.06 13.90
CA GLY A 185 -26.53 -38.74 14.06
C GLY A 185 -27.29 -38.24 15.26
N THR A 186 -28.43 -37.59 15.01
CA THR A 186 -29.31 -37.31 16.14
C THR A 186 -30.79 -37.12 15.77
N THR A 187 -31.54 -37.22 16.86
CA THR A 187 -32.91 -37.62 17.12
C THR A 187 -33.82 -36.41 17.36
N PRO A 188 -35.12 -36.59 17.63
CA PRO A 188 -36.06 -35.51 17.97
C PRO A 188 -35.63 -34.52 19.08
N GLU A 189 -34.61 -34.86 19.89
CA GLU A 189 -34.07 -34.04 20.98
C GLU A 189 -33.31 -32.79 20.49
N GLU A 190 -32.77 -32.80 19.26
CA GLU A 190 -32.05 -31.63 18.71
C GLU A 190 -32.97 -30.47 18.33
N LEU A 191 -34.21 -30.78 17.93
CA LEU A 191 -35.20 -29.76 17.59
C LEU A 191 -35.63 -28.96 18.81
N ASP A 192 -35.73 -29.60 19.98
CA ASP A 192 -36.02 -28.91 21.24
C ASP A 192 -34.83 -28.04 21.68
N ALA A 193 -33.60 -28.51 21.48
CA ALA A 193 -32.40 -27.72 21.78
C ALA A 193 -32.30 -26.45 20.90
N ASN A 194 -32.68 -26.52 19.62
CA ASN A 194 -32.72 -25.34 18.74
C ASN A 194 -33.78 -24.32 19.20
N ARG A 195 -34.94 -24.78 19.69
CA ARG A 195 -35.97 -23.89 20.25
C ARG A 195 -35.49 -23.18 21.51
N ASP A 196 -34.90 -23.92 22.43
CA ASP A 196 -34.37 -23.37 23.68
C ASP A 196 -33.28 -22.33 23.39
N MET A 197 -32.43 -22.57 22.39
CA MET A 197 -31.43 -21.60 21.94
C MET A 197 -32.07 -20.30 21.43
N VAL A 198 -33.02 -20.35 20.48
CA VAL A 198 -33.65 -19.14 19.92
C VAL A 198 -34.37 -18.35 21.02
N ARG A 199 -35.00 -19.04 21.96
CA ARG A 199 -35.68 -18.42 23.10
C ARG A 199 -34.71 -17.74 24.07
N ASP A 200 -33.63 -18.42 24.45
CA ASP A 200 -32.62 -17.87 25.35
C ASP A 200 -31.91 -16.66 24.71
N LEU A 201 -31.61 -16.75 23.40
CA LEU A 201 -31.04 -15.66 22.62
C LEU A 201 -31.98 -14.45 22.53
N ASN A 202 -33.26 -14.66 22.26
CA ASN A 202 -34.27 -13.59 22.27
C ASN A 202 -34.31 -12.87 23.61
N SER A 203 -34.15 -13.59 24.72
CA SER A 203 -34.13 -13.00 26.06
C SER A 203 -32.91 -12.10 26.27
N LEU A 204 -31.72 -12.52 25.82
CA LEU A 204 -30.50 -11.71 25.90
C LEU A 204 -30.58 -10.45 25.02
N LEU A 205 -31.12 -10.57 23.80
CA LEU A 205 -31.27 -9.43 22.89
C LEU A 205 -32.28 -8.41 23.39
N GLU A 206 -33.34 -8.87 24.07
CA GLU A 206 -34.35 -7.99 24.65
C GLU A 206 -33.81 -7.18 25.82
N GLU A 207 -33.01 -7.78 26.70
CA GLU A 207 -32.33 -7.04 27.76
C GLU A 207 -31.48 -5.91 27.17
N ARG A 208 -30.74 -6.19 26.09
CA ARG A 208 -29.95 -5.19 25.36
C ARG A 208 -30.82 -4.08 24.76
N LEU A 209 -31.94 -4.44 24.12
CA LEU A 209 -32.89 -3.47 23.55
C LEU A 209 -33.57 -2.61 24.62
N GLU A 210 -33.75 -3.12 25.84
CA GLU A 210 -34.21 -2.36 27.01
C GLU A 210 -33.14 -1.40 27.59
N GLY A 211 -31.95 -1.37 27.00
CA GLY A 211 -30.81 -0.55 27.45
C GLY A 211 -30.05 -1.14 28.64
N ARG A 212 -30.23 -2.43 28.93
CA ARG A 212 -29.46 -3.18 29.95
C ARG A 212 -28.50 -4.11 29.22
N GLU A 213 -27.20 -3.93 29.38
CA GLU A 213 -26.26 -4.95 28.89
C GLU A 213 -26.38 -6.19 29.78
N PRO A 214 -26.67 -7.38 29.21
CA PRO A 214 -26.70 -8.61 29.99
C PRO A 214 -25.32 -8.87 30.58
N SER A 215 -25.30 -9.36 31.82
CA SER A 215 -24.08 -9.64 32.55
C SER A 215 -23.26 -10.75 31.88
N GLN A 216 -21.94 -10.72 32.06
CA GLN A 216 -21.05 -11.76 31.53
C GLN A 216 -21.47 -13.17 32.02
N ASP A 217 -21.96 -13.29 33.26
CA ASP A 217 -22.48 -14.56 33.80
C ASP A 217 -23.68 -15.09 32.99
N GLN A 218 -24.59 -14.22 32.52
CA GLN A 218 -25.72 -14.62 31.66
C GLN A 218 -25.26 -15.06 30.27
N VAL A 219 -24.22 -14.42 29.72
CA VAL A 219 -23.62 -14.78 28.43
C VAL A 219 -22.85 -16.09 28.55
N ASP A 220 -22.10 -16.29 29.64
CA ASP A 220 -21.38 -17.53 29.93
C ASP A 220 -22.35 -18.70 30.14
N ASP A 221 -23.47 -18.48 30.85
CA ASP A 221 -24.54 -19.46 31.01
C ASP A 221 -25.20 -19.84 29.67
N PHE A 222 -25.37 -18.85 28.78
CA PHE A 222 -25.86 -19.08 27.42
C PHE A 222 -24.84 -19.89 26.60
N LEU A 223 -23.57 -19.50 26.60
CA LEU A 223 -22.50 -20.20 25.88
C LEU A 223 -22.24 -21.60 26.46
N ALA A 224 -22.46 -21.82 27.76
CA ALA A 224 -22.37 -23.15 28.36
C ALA A 224 -23.45 -24.11 27.84
N LYS A 225 -24.65 -23.58 27.56
CA LYS A 225 -25.79 -24.36 27.02
C LYS A 225 -25.77 -24.48 25.50
N HIS A 226 -25.41 -23.39 24.83
CA HIS A 226 -25.63 -23.17 23.39
C HIS A 226 -24.35 -22.83 22.62
N GLY A 227 -23.18 -22.83 23.26
CA GLY A 227 -21.91 -22.42 22.67
C GLY A 227 -21.45 -23.27 21.47
N ARG A 228 -22.03 -24.46 21.29
CA ARG A 228 -21.85 -25.26 20.05
C ARG A 228 -22.28 -24.51 18.78
N PHE A 229 -23.17 -23.53 18.90
CA PHE A 229 -23.74 -22.77 17.78
C PHE A 229 -23.01 -21.44 17.50
N PHE A 230 -22.14 -21.02 18.43
CA PHE A 230 -21.39 -19.77 18.41
C PHE A 230 -19.91 -20.06 18.69
N PRO A 231 -19.22 -20.77 17.77
CA PRO A 231 -17.83 -21.14 17.99
C PRO A 231 -16.96 -19.90 18.17
N GLY A 232 -16.07 -19.93 19.16
CA GLY A 232 -15.14 -18.84 19.46
C GLY A 232 -15.78 -17.61 20.12
N ALA A 233 -17.11 -17.54 20.24
CA ALA A 233 -17.79 -16.42 20.89
C ALA A 233 -17.53 -16.43 22.40
N ARG A 234 -17.20 -15.25 22.95
CA ARG A 234 -16.96 -14.99 24.37
C ARG A 234 -17.85 -13.88 24.91
N THR A 235 -18.33 -13.00 24.03
CA THR A 235 -19.17 -11.87 24.41
C THR A 235 -20.49 -11.89 23.65
N LEU A 236 -21.49 -11.16 24.17
CA LEU A 236 -22.74 -10.95 23.43
C LEU A 236 -22.49 -10.26 22.07
N ASN A 237 -21.46 -9.41 21.96
CA ASN A 237 -21.12 -8.78 20.69
C ASN A 237 -20.69 -9.81 19.65
N ASP A 238 -19.86 -10.79 20.03
CA ASP A 238 -19.41 -11.86 19.14
C ASP A 238 -20.62 -12.69 18.64
N ILE A 239 -21.58 -12.97 19.52
CA ILE A 239 -22.84 -13.66 19.17
C ILE A 239 -23.64 -12.83 18.17
N VAL A 240 -23.82 -11.53 18.45
CA VAL A 240 -24.57 -10.60 17.59
C VAL A 240 -23.90 -10.41 16.23
N GLU A 241 -22.58 -10.37 16.18
CA GLU A 241 -21.78 -10.24 14.97
C GLU A 241 -21.93 -11.47 14.07
N GLN A 242 -21.79 -12.68 14.63
CA GLN A 242 -22.02 -13.92 13.89
C GLN A 242 -23.46 -14.02 13.35
N LEU A 243 -24.47 -13.61 14.14
CA LEU A 243 -25.87 -13.59 13.68
C LEU A 243 -26.10 -12.55 12.59
N THR A 244 -25.46 -11.39 12.72
CA THR A 244 -25.52 -10.29 11.74
C THR A 244 -24.98 -10.73 10.40
N ALA A 245 -23.80 -11.37 10.37
CA ALA A 245 -23.22 -11.91 9.15
C ALA A 245 -24.15 -12.94 8.47
N ARG A 246 -24.71 -13.88 9.23
CA ARG A 246 -25.66 -14.89 8.70
C ARG A 246 -26.92 -14.27 8.12
N MET A 247 -27.54 -13.31 8.82
CA MET A 247 -28.72 -12.62 8.30
C MET A 247 -28.38 -11.76 7.10
N ALA A 248 -27.22 -11.11 7.08
CA ALA A 248 -26.75 -10.35 5.95
C ALA A 248 -26.65 -11.25 4.72
N ALA A 249 -26.08 -12.45 4.84
CA ALA A 249 -25.96 -13.41 3.74
C ALA A 249 -27.33 -13.84 3.20
N MET A 250 -28.27 -14.21 4.07
CA MET A 250 -29.63 -14.56 3.67
C MET A 250 -30.38 -13.39 3.01
N GLN A 251 -30.28 -12.18 3.58
CA GLN A 251 -30.89 -10.99 2.99
C GLN A 251 -30.27 -10.65 1.64
N SER A 252 -28.96 -10.80 1.49
CA SER A 252 -28.24 -10.59 0.23
C SER A 252 -28.67 -11.61 -0.82
N LEU A 253 -28.85 -12.88 -0.45
CA LEU A 253 -29.38 -13.92 -1.33
C LEU A 253 -30.79 -13.53 -1.82
N LEU A 254 -31.68 -13.19 -0.89
CA LEU A 254 -33.04 -12.78 -1.22
C LEU A 254 -33.04 -11.55 -2.14
N ARG A 255 -32.21 -10.54 -1.85
CA ARG A 255 -32.08 -9.33 -2.68
C ARG A 255 -31.52 -9.62 -4.08
N SER A 256 -30.66 -10.62 -4.19
CA SER A 256 -30.04 -11.06 -5.45
C SER A 256 -30.95 -11.99 -6.27
N MET A 257 -32.07 -12.45 -5.69
CA MET A 257 -33.08 -13.27 -6.36
C MET A 257 -34.23 -12.44 -6.96
N THR A 258 -34.87 -13.00 -8.00
CA THR A 258 -36.11 -12.44 -8.54
C THR A 258 -37.26 -12.50 -7.52
N PRO A 259 -38.28 -11.64 -7.61
CA PRO A 259 -39.44 -11.68 -6.71
C PRO A 259 -40.15 -13.03 -6.68
N GLN A 260 -40.18 -13.75 -7.80
CA GLN A 260 -40.81 -15.08 -7.89
C GLN A 260 -40.01 -16.14 -7.13
N GLN A 261 -38.69 -16.18 -7.29
CA GLN A 261 -37.84 -17.14 -6.59
C GLN A 261 -37.85 -16.92 -5.07
N ARG A 262 -37.85 -15.65 -4.64
CA ARG A 262 -38.01 -15.31 -3.22
C ARG A 262 -39.31 -15.87 -2.65
N ALA A 263 -40.42 -15.72 -3.37
CA ALA A 263 -41.71 -16.25 -2.94
C ALA A 263 -41.70 -17.78 -2.87
N GLU A 264 -41.01 -18.45 -3.81
CA GLU A 264 -40.89 -19.92 -3.83
C GLU A 264 -40.03 -20.44 -2.66
N LEU A 265 -38.89 -19.78 -2.38
CA LEU A 265 -38.03 -20.10 -1.23
C LEU A 265 -38.78 -19.89 0.09
N GLN A 266 -39.50 -18.78 0.24
CA GLN A 266 -40.32 -18.50 1.42
C GLN A 266 -41.42 -19.56 1.59
N SER A 267 -42.12 -19.93 0.51
CA SER A 267 -43.12 -21.00 0.51
C SER A 267 -42.54 -22.34 0.96
N MET A 268 -41.32 -22.67 0.52
CA MET A 268 -40.60 -23.89 0.94
C MET A 268 -40.25 -23.86 2.43
N MET A 269 -39.67 -22.76 2.93
CA MET A 269 -39.35 -22.62 4.35
C MET A 269 -40.61 -22.74 5.23
N ASP A 270 -41.70 -22.11 4.80
CA ASP A 270 -43.01 -22.19 5.45
C ASP A 270 -43.64 -23.59 5.36
N ALA A 271 -43.23 -24.46 4.42
CA ALA A 271 -43.68 -25.85 4.38
C ALA A 271 -42.89 -26.74 5.34
N LEU A 272 -41.57 -26.51 5.45
CA LEU A 272 -40.65 -27.34 6.24
C LEU A 272 -40.74 -27.08 7.75
N LEU A 273 -41.00 -25.84 8.17
CA LEU A 273 -41.08 -25.46 9.59
C LEU A 273 -42.43 -25.89 10.19
N ARG A 274 -42.60 -27.16 10.59
CA ARG A 274 -43.88 -27.70 11.11
C ARG A 274 -44.40 -27.10 12.43
N ASP A 275 -43.58 -26.33 13.15
CA ASP A 275 -43.89 -25.85 14.50
C ASP A 275 -44.18 -24.35 14.57
N ASP A 276 -45.41 -24.02 14.95
CA ASP A 276 -45.88 -22.65 15.14
C ASP A 276 -45.09 -21.88 16.22
N ARG A 277 -44.55 -22.57 17.22
CA ARG A 277 -43.78 -21.92 18.30
C ARG A 277 -42.41 -21.48 17.81
N LEU A 278 -41.65 -22.39 17.20
CA LEU A 278 -40.35 -22.04 16.61
C LEU A 278 -40.47 -20.93 15.56
N ARG A 279 -41.54 -20.93 14.74
CA ARG A 279 -41.82 -19.83 13.81
C ARG A 279 -41.98 -18.49 14.52
N TRP A 280 -42.72 -18.48 15.63
CA TRP A 280 -42.91 -17.27 16.42
C TRP A 280 -41.61 -16.79 17.05
N ASP A 281 -40.81 -17.70 17.61
CA ASP A 281 -39.51 -17.37 18.21
C ASP A 281 -38.50 -16.83 17.16
N LEU A 282 -38.48 -17.39 15.95
CA LEU A 282 -37.65 -16.90 14.84
C LEU A 282 -38.13 -15.53 14.33
N ALA A 283 -39.45 -15.30 14.22
CA ALA A 283 -39.99 -14.01 13.84
C ALA A 283 -39.66 -12.92 14.87
N ARG A 284 -39.67 -13.28 16.16
CA ARG A 284 -39.25 -12.41 17.26
C ARG A 284 -37.76 -12.07 17.17
N LEU A 285 -36.92 -13.06 16.90
CA LEU A 285 -35.47 -12.87 16.69
C LEU A 285 -35.19 -11.91 15.55
N ALA A 286 -35.83 -12.11 14.39
CA ALA A 286 -35.68 -11.22 13.23
C ALA A 286 -36.12 -9.78 13.55
N SER A 287 -37.21 -9.62 14.32
CA SER A 287 -37.67 -8.30 14.78
C SER A 287 -36.67 -7.62 15.72
N ASN A 288 -36.14 -8.36 16.71
CA ASN A 288 -35.17 -7.84 17.66
C ASN A 288 -33.87 -7.42 16.96
N MET A 289 -33.39 -8.22 16.01
CA MET A 289 -32.22 -7.91 15.20
C MET A 289 -32.45 -6.71 14.27
N GLY A 290 -33.62 -6.58 13.65
CA GLY A 290 -33.96 -5.43 12.82
C GLY A 290 -34.03 -4.10 13.60
N GLN A 291 -34.35 -4.14 14.89
CA GLN A 291 -34.29 -2.97 15.76
C GLN A 291 -32.85 -2.60 16.17
N LEU A 292 -31.98 -3.59 16.34
CA LEU A 292 -30.56 -3.38 16.59
C LEU A 292 -29.82 -2.83 15.36
N MET A 293 -30.33 -3.07 14.15
CA MET A 293 -29.72 -2.63 12.88
C MET A 293 -30.73 -1.92 11.95
N PRO A 294 -30.95 -0.61 12.15
CA PRO A 294 -31.97 0.15 11.42
C PRO A 294 -31.65 0.41 9.94
N ASP A 295 -30.38 0.33 9.52
CA ASP A 295 -29.96 0.62 8.13
C ASP A 295 -30.17 -0.56 7.15
N GLY A 296 -30.73 -1.67 7.62
CA GLY A 296 -30.90 -2.90 6.85
C GLY A 296 -29.60 -3.68 6.71
N VAL A 297 -29.71 -4.97 6.38
CA VAL A 297 -28.55 -5.86 6.30
C VAL A 297 -28.40 -6.42 4.88
N GLY A 298 -27.16 -6.61 4.45
CA GLY A 298 -26.85 -7.30 3.21
C GLY A 298 -26.89 -6.43 1.95
N GLU A 299 -26.01 -6.77 1.02
CA GLU A 299 -25.82 -6.13 -0.27
C GLU A 299 -26.54 -6.91 -1.38
N SER A 300 -26.79 -6.28 -2.53
CA SER A 300 -27.26 -7.00 -3.72
C SER A 300 -26.08 -7.34 -4.61
N TYR A 301 -25.93 -8.61 -4.97
CA TYR A 301 -24.89 -9.10 -5.87
C TYR A 301 -25.48 -9.45 -7.24
N ASP A 302 -24.79 -9.06 -8.32
CA ASP A 302 -25.22 -9.35 -9.68
C ASP A 302 -24.47 -10.58 -10.22
N PHE A 303 -25.16 -11.72 -10.26
CA PHE A 303 -24.59 -12.96 -10.75
C PHE A 303 -24.82 -13.08 -12.25
N GLY A 304 -23.74 -12.97 -13.03
CA GLY A 304 -23.73 -12.94 -14.49
C GLY A 304 -23.26 -14.22 -15.16
N GLY A 305 -22.90 -15.25 -14.39
CA GLY A 305 -22.28 -16.46 -14.91
C GLY A 305 -23.21 -17.54 -15.48
N ASP A 306 -22.62 -18.69 -15.80
CA ASP A 306 -23.33 -19.82 -16.43
C ASP A 306 -23.53 -21.01 -15.49
N GLU A 307 -22.76 -21.12 -14.41
CA GLU A 307 -22.81 -22.27 -13.50
C GLU A 307 -23.96 -22.11 -12.48
N PRO A 308 -25.00 -22.96 -12.50
CA PRO A 308 -26.11 -22.87 -11.56
C PRO A 308 -25.65 -23.23 -10.15
N LEU A 309 -26.04 -22.40 -9.17
CA LEU A 309 -25.85 -22.70 -7.76
C LEU A 309 -27.17 -23.19 -7.14
N GLY A 310 -27.11 -24.32 -6.47
CA GLY A 310 -28.14 -24.70 -5.49
C GLY A 310 -28.12 -23.78 -4.28
N LEU A 311 -29.14 -23.85 -3.43
CA LEU A 311 -29.31 -22.98 -2.24
C LEU A 311 -28.08 -22.92 -1.34
N GLU A 312 -27.48 -24.07 -1.10
CA GLU A 312 -26.36 -24.21 -0.19
C GLU A 312 -25.07 -23.57 -0.75
N PRO A 313 -24.59 -23.96 -1.95
CA PRO A 313 -23.49 -23.27 -2.63
C PRO A 313 -23.74 -21.76 -2.84
N ALA A 314 -24.99 -21.32 -3.05
CA ALA A 314 -25.32 -19.92 -3.21
C ALA A 314 -25.05 -19.08 -1.95
N LEU A 315 -25.43 -19.59 -0.78
CA LEU A 315 -25.18 -18.92 0.49
C LEU A 315 -23.69 -18.83 0.80
N ASP A 316 -22.95 -19.95 0.63
CA ASP A 316 -21.49 -19.98 0.85
C ASP A 316 -20.77 -18.95 -0.02
N ARG A 317 -21.21 -18.76 -1.28
CA ARG A 317 -20.63 -17.75 -2.18
C ARG A 317 -20.96 -16.34 -1.75
N ILE A 318 -22.16 -16.08 -1.24
CA ILE A 318 -22.54 -14.75 -0.75
C ILE A 318 -21.78 -14.40 0.53
N GLU A 319 -21.64 -15.34 1.46
CA GLU A 319 -20.80 -15.14 2.66
C GLU A 319 -19.36 -14.81 2.26
N GLN A 320 -18.80 -15.55 1.28
CA GLN A 320 -17.49 -15.25 0.73
C GLN A 320 -17.42 -13.84 0.13
N LEU A 321 -18.44 -13.41 -0.62
CA LEU A 321 -18.50 -12.06 -1.22
C LEU A 321 -18.55 -10.96 -0.16
N GLN A 322 -19.34 -11.17 0.90
CA GLN A 322 -19.42 -10.23 2.01
C GLN A 322 -18.11 -10.11 2.76
N ALA A 323 -17.41 -11.23 2.98
CA ALA A 323 -16.08 -11.21 3.60
C ALA A 323 -15.06 -10.45 2.73
N LEU A 324 -15.14 -10.56 1.40
CA LEU A 324 -14.32 -9.78 0.47
C LEU A 324 -14.62 -8.27 0.55
N ASP A 325 -15.91 -7.90 0.60
CA ASP A 325 -16.32 -6.48 0.70
C ASP A 325 -15.93 -5.88 2.06
N ALA A 326 -16.14 -6.60 3.17
CA ALA A 326 -15.74 -6.18 4.51
C ALA A 326 -14.23 -5.93 4.60
N LEU A 327 -13.41 -6.84 4.05
CA LEU A 327 -11.98 -6.65 3.99
C LEU A 327 -11.57 -5.50 3.05
N GLU A 328 -12.29 -5.27 1.95
CA GLU A 328 -12.05 -4.12 1.07
C GLU A 328 -12.28 -2.80 1.83
N ASP A 329 -13.35 -2.72 2.62
CA ASP A 329 -13.71 -1.56 3.43
C ASP A 329 -12.73 -1.34 4.58
N GLU A 330 -12.32 -2.39 5.28
CA GLU A 330 -11.27 -2.33 6.31
C GLU A 330 -9.96 -1.78 5.74
N LEU A 331 -9.52 -2.29 4.58
CA LEU A 331 -8.33 -1.79 3.90
C LEU A 331 -8.48 -0.35 3.40
N ALA A 332 -9.70 0.09 3.06
CA ALA A 332 -9.98 1.46 2.64
C ALA A 332 -10.03 2.45 3.82
N ALA A 333 -10.37 1.98 5.01
CA ALA A 333 -10.46 2.78 6.23
C ALA A 333 -9.11 3.04 6.91
N LEU A 334 -8.02 2.39 6.46
CA LEU A 334 -6.69 2.56 7.03
C LEU A 334 -6.14 3.98 6.77
N GLU A 335 -5.82 4.70 7.84
CA GLU A 335 -5.20 6.03 7.75
C GLU A 335 -3.72 6.03 8.16
N SER A 336 -3.30 5.06 8.97
CA SER A 336 -1.98 5.01 9.58
C SER A 336 -1.36 3.61 9.53
N PRO A 337 -0.01 3.51 9.65
CA PRO A 337 0.66 2.22 9.77
C PRO A 337 0.27 1.41 11.00
N ALA A 338 -0.21 2.07 12.07
CA ALA A 338 -0.64 1.38 13.28
C ALA A 338 -1.92 0.58 13.07
N ASP A 339 -2.80 1.04 12.18
CA ASP A 339 -4.09 0.41 11.89
C ASP A 339 -3.90 -0.98 11.24
N LEU A 340 -2.80 -1.16 10.49
CA LEU A 340 -2.46 -2.45 9.89
C LEU A 340 -2.27 -3.58 10.90
N ALA A 341 -1.79 -3.26 12.10
CA ALA A 341 -1.56 -4.28 13.13
C ALA A 341 -2.87 -4.89 13.64
N GLY A 342 -3.99 -4.19 13.49
CA GLY A 342 -5.33 -4.64 13.90
C GLY A 342 -6.03 -5.55 12.88
N LEU A 343 -5.55 -5.64 11.64
CA LEU A 343 -6.17 -6.46 10.60
C LEU A 343 -5.95 -7.95 10.86
N ASP A 344 -7.02 -8.74 10.72
CA ASP A 344 -6.96 -10.19 10.84
C ASP A 344 -6.22 -10.83 9.66
N ARG A 345 -5.09 -11.47 9.98
CA ARG A 345 -4.20 -12.08 9.00
C ARG A 345 -4.72 -13.43 8.52
N ASP A 346 -5.53 -14.10 9.33
CA ASP A 346 -6.12 -15.38 8.97
C ASP A 346 -7.18 -15.15 7.88
N THR A 347 -8.06 -14.16 8.06
CA THR A 347 -9.02 -13.72 7.03
C THR A 347 -8.33 -13.32 5.71
N VAL A 348 -7.25 -12.53 5.77
CA VAL A 348 -6.48 -12.15 4.56
C VAL A 348 -5.89 -13.39 3.86
N THR A 349 -5.38 -14.35 4.63
CA THR A 349 -4.81 -15.60 4.10
C THR A 349 -5.87 -16.46 3.42
N GLU A 350 -7.06 -16.55 4.02
CA GLU A 350 -8.19 -17.32 3.47
C GLU A 350 -8.71 -16.71 2.17
N LEU A 351 -8.91 -15.39 2.13
CA LEU A 351 -9.55 -14.71 1.01
C LEU A 351 -8.59 -14.42 -0.17
N LEU A 352 -7.35 -14.01 0.11
CA LEU A 352 -6.37 -13.58 -0.88
C LEU A 352 -5.14 -14.50 -1.01
N GLY A 353 -5.01 -15.49 -0.13
CA GLY A 353 -3.90 -16.44 -0.11
C GLY A 353 -2.70 -15.99 0.73
N PRO A 354 -1.74 -16.91 0.96
CA PRO A 354 -0.61 -16.67 1.87
C PRO A 354 0.37 -15.60 1.36
N ASP A 355 0.38 -15.31 0.06
CA ASP A 355 1.23 -14.26 -0.51
C ASP A 355 0.77 -12.88 -0.08
N ALA A 356 -0.55 -12.64 -0.07
CA ALA A 356 -1.13 -11.36 0.36
C ALA A 356 -0.90 -11.12 1.86
N ALA A 357 -1.03 -12.15 2.69
CA ALA A 357 -0.74 -12.04 4.12
C ALA A 357 0.73 -11.69 4.39
N ARG A 358 1.67 -12.29 3.63
CA ARG A 358 3.10 -11.95 3.69
C ARG A 358 3.38 -10.52 3.23
N ASP A 359 2.73 -10.06 2.17
CA ASP A 359 2.86 -8.67 1.69
C ASP A 359 2.36 -7.69 2.76
N LEU A 360 1.21 -7.97 3.39
CA LEU A 360 0.65 -7.15 4.46
C LEU A 360 1.53 -7.14 5.72
N GLU A 361 2.19 -8.25 6.05
CA GLU A 361 3.15 -8.33 7.15
C GLU A 361 4.40 -7.49 6.86
N ALA A 362 4.92 -7.55 5.63
CA ALA A 362 6.03 -6.72 5.21
C ALA A 362 5.68 -5.22 5.25
N LEU A 363 4.45 -4.84 4.88
CA LEU A 363 3.95 -3.46 4.98
C LEU A 363 3.87 -2.96 6.43
N ASP A 364 3.37 -3.79 7.36
CA ASP A 364 3.31 -3.47 8.80
C ASP A 364 4.72 -3.33 9.43
N ALA A 365 5.69 -4.10 8.92
CA ALA A 365 7.06 -4.06 9.42
C ALA A 365 7.88 -2.84 8.97
N LEU A 366 7.48 -2.10 7.93
CA LEU A 366 8.30 -1.05 7.30
C LEU A 366 8.77 0.02 8.30
N ALA A 367 7.85 0.57 9.09
CA ALA A 367 8.17 1.64 10.04
C ALA A 367 9.11 1.14 11.16
N ARG A 368 8.82 -0.07 11.69
CA ARG A 368 9.63 -0.70 12.74
C ARG A 368 11.04 -1.01 12.26
N GLN A 369 11.20 -1.53 11.04
CA GLN A 369 12.52 -1.83 10.46
C GLN A 369 13.38 -0.57 10.29
N LEU A 370 12.78 0.54 9.89
CA LEU A 370 13.49 1.81 9.76
C LEU A 370 13.87 2.41 11.13
N GLU A 371 13.05 2.23 12.16
CA GLU A 371 13.35 2.63 13.53
C GLU A 371 14.47 1.76 14.15
N GLU A 372 14.40 0.44 13.99
CA GLU A 372 15.41 -0.52 14.45
C GLU A 372 16.77 -0.28 13.77
N ALA A 373 16.78 0.09 12.49
CA ALA A 373 18.00 0.47 11.77
C ALA A 373 18.57 1.84 12.21
N GLY A 374 17.82 2.59 13.02
CA GLY A 374 18.19 3.91 13.52
C GLY A 374 18.07 5.02 12.48
N TYR A 375 17.26 4.83 11.43
CA TYR A 375 16.99 5.85 10.43
C TYR A 375 15.87 6.80 10.85
N LEU A 376 14.91 6.30 11.63
CA LEU A 376 13.79 7.08 12.17
C LEU A 376 13.83 7.12 13.68
N THR A 377 13.17 8.12 14.26
CA THR A 377 12.86 8.18 15.69
C THR A 377 11.46 8.72 15.89
N GLN A 378 10.72 8.15 16.85
CA GLN A 378 9.43 8.67 17.25
C GLN A 378 9.60 9.76 18.31
N ARG A 379 9.22 11.01 17.99
CA ARG A 379 9.15 12.12 18.95
C ARG A 379 7.70 12.52 19.18
N GLY A 380 7.14 12.04 20.30
CA GLY A 380 5.71 12.20 20.57
C GLY A 380 4.89 11.46 19.53
N GLU A 381 3.94 12.14 18.89
CA GLU A 381 3.09 11.58 17.84
C GLU A 381 3.72 11.65 16.43
N LYS A 382 4.92 12.23 16.27
CA LYS A 382 5.55 12.43 14.97
C LYS A 382 6.77 11.53 14.74
N LEU A 383 6.85 10.97 13.55
CA LEU A 383 8.02 10.30 13.02
C LEU A 383 8.98 11.35 12.43
N GLU A 384 10.22 11.39 12.92
CA GLU A 384 11.29 12.29 12.45
C GLU A 384 12.49 11.48 11.93
N LEU A 385 13.21 12.03 10.95
CA LEU A 385 14.46 11.44 10.48
C LEU A 385 15.58 11.66 11.50
N THR A 386 16.35 10.60 11.76
CA THR A 386 17.60 10.77 12.52
C THR A 386 18.69 11.40 11.63
N PRO A 387 19.79 11.92 12.21
CA PRO A 387 20.95 12.37 11.44
C PRO A 387 21.56 11.27 10.55
N ARG A 388 21.32 9.99 10.87
CA ARG A 388 21.73 8.87 10.03
C ARG A 388 20.79 8.73 8.83
N GLY A 389 19.48 8.81 9.04
CA GLY A 389 18.46 8.78 7.98
C GLY A 389 18.62 9.91 6.98
N SER A 390 18.76 11.14 7.46
CA SER A 390 18.98 12.32 6.62
C SER A 390 20.25 12.20 5.74
N ARG A 391 21.36 11.70 6.31
CA ARG A 391 22.59 11.44 5.55
C ARG A 391 22.41 10.37 4.47
N ARG A 392 21.65 9.31 4.75
CA ARG A 392 21.39 8.24 3.77
C ARG A 392 20.53 8.75 2.61
N ILE A 393 19.46 9.50 2.90
CA ILE A 393 18.66 10.18 1.87
C ILE A 393 19.55 11.09 1.02
N GLY A 394 20.43 11.87 1.65
CA GLY A 394 21.34 12.75 0.92
C GLY A 394 22.32 12.00 0.01
N GLN A 395 22.85 10.86 0.47
CA GLN A 395 23.70 10.00 -0.35
C GLN A 395 22.93 9.43 -1.56
N LYS A 396 21.70 8.96 -1.37
CA LYS A 396 20.86 8.47 -2.47
C LYS A 396 20.58 9.57 -3.50
N VAL A 397 20.22 10.78 -3.05
CA VAL A 397 20.00 11.93 -3.95
C VAL A 397 21.27 12.27 -4.73
N LEU A 398 22.43 12.23 -4.10
CA LEU A 398 23.72 12.45 -4.75
C LEU A 398 24.01 11.38 -5.81
N ASP A 399 23.81 10.10 -5.47
CA ASP A 399 24.01 8.96 -6.36
C ASP A 399 23.07 9.03 -7.57
N ASP A 400 21.79 9.39 -7.37
CA ASP A 400 20.80 9.55 -8.43
C ASP A 400 21.17 10.67 -9.42
N LEU A 401 21.68 11.80 -8.91
CA LEU A 401 22.14 12.91 -9.75
C LEU A 401 23.40 12.53 -10.56
N PHE A 402 24.36 11.81 -9.98
CA PHE A 402 25.53 11.33 -10.70
C PHE A 402 25.20 10.21 -11.70
N ALA A 403 24.23 9.34 -11.38
CA ALA A 403 23.76 8.31 -12.29
C ALA A 403 23.18 8.93 -13.57
N LYS A 404 22.38 9.99 -13.45
CA LYS A 404 21.86 10.75 -14.60
C LYS A 404 22.97 11.41 -15.41
N LEU A 405 23.94 12.06 -14.75
CA LEU A 405 25.12 12.63 -15.40
C LEU A 405 25.87 11.61 -16.28
N SER A 406 26.02 10.38 -15.77
CA SER A 406 26.72 9.32 -16.51
C SER A 406 25.98 8.80 -17.75
N ARG A 407 24.64 8.91 -17.76
CA ARG A 407 23.80 8.54 -18.91
C ARG A 407 23.82 9.61 -20.00
N ASP A 408 23.82 10.89 -19.61
CA ASP A 408 23.85 12.02 -20.56
C ASP A 408 25.26 12.27 -21.14
N ALA A 409 26.32 11.81 -20.46
CA ALA A 409 27.68 11.82 -20.99
C ALA A 409 27.87 10.98 -22.27
N PHE A 410 26.91 10.11 -22.63
CA PHE A 410 26.89 9.41 -23.92
C PHE A 410 26.49 10.32 -25.10
N GLY A 411 26.03 11.56 -24.85
CA GLY A 411 25.41 12.44 -25.87
C GLY A 411 26.11 13.76 -26.22
N GLY A 412 27.17 14.23 -25.54
CA GLY A 412 27.74 15.52 -25.96
C GLY A 412 28.92 16.14 -25.22
N HIS A 413 29.30 15.68 -24.04
CA HIS A 413 30.53 16.15 -23.39
C HIS A 413 31.23 14.96 -22.72
N ARG A 414 32.36 14.53 -23.31
CA ARG A 414 33.30 13.60 -22.67
C ARG A 414 33.87 14.31 -21.44
N ILE A 415 33.28 14.05 -20.27
CA ILE A 415 34.00 14.19 -19.02
C ILE A 415 34.93 12.99 -18.96
N ASP A 416 36.23 13.23 -19.07
CA ASP A 416 37.22 12.17 -18.93
C ASP A 416 37.05 11.50 -17.58
N ARG A 417 36.73 10.20 -17.64
CA ARG A 417 36.81 9.29 -16.50
C ARG A 417 38.28 9.14 -16.12
N THR A 418 38.72 9.88 -15.12
CA THR A 418 39.83 9.46 -14.25
C THR A 418 39.28 9.16 -12.87
N GLY A 419 39.68 8.00 -12.35
CA GLY A 419 39.04 7.31 -11.24
C GLY A 419 39.06 8.03 -9.90
N ARG A 420 38.01 7.72 -9.14
CA ARG A 420 37.89 7.62 -7.67
C ARG A 420 39.18 7.78 -6.85
N GLY A 421 39.02 8.55 -5.77
CA GLY A 421 39.83 8.44 -4.56
C GLY A 421 40.88 9.53 -4.47
N GLY A 422 40.72 10.44 -3.53
CA GLY A 422 41.84 11.29 -3.14
C GLY A 422 42.95 10.42 -2.56
N GLU A 423 44.08 10.31 -3.26
CA GLU A 423 45.43 10.23 -2.68
C GLU A 423 46.51 10.45 -3.76
N ARG A 424 47.48 11.30 -3.37
CA ARG A 424 48.78 11.69 -3.97
C ARG A 424 48.97 11.57 -5.49
N GLU A 425 49.21 12.71 -6.15
CA GLU A 425 50.04 12.70 -7.35
C GLU A 425 51.48 12.27 -7.00
N GLU A 426 52.02 11.33 -7.79
CA GLU A 426 53.45 10.97 -7.80
C GLU A 426 54.29 11.95 -8.65
N THR A 427 53.90 13.22 -8.71
CA THR A 427 54.66 14.23 -9.45
C THR A 427 55.68 14.89 -8.53
N THR A 428 56.95 14.69 -8.87
CA THR A 428 58.11 15.18 -8.13
C THR A 428 58.69 16.40 -8.82
N LYS A 429 59.32 17.29 -8.04
CA LYS A 429 60.09 18.43 -8.56
C LYS A 429 61.45 18.55 -7.87
N PRO A 430 62.46 19.18 -8.51
CA PRO A 430 63.70 19.55 -7.83
C PRO A 430 63.42 20.43 -6.62
N TYR A 431 64.12 20.18 -5.52
CA TYR A 431 64.01 20.94 -4.28
C TYR A 431 64.51 22.38 -4.46
N GLU A 432 63.68 23.35 -4.09
CA GLU A 432 64.05 24.77 -4.00
C GLU A 432 64.01 25.23 -2.53
N PHE A 433 64.88 26.19 -2.19
CA PHE A 433 64.97 26.71 -0.84
C PHE A 433 63.62 27.33 -0.40
N GLY A 434 62.95 26.70 0.56
CA GLY A 434 61.62 27.08 1.04
C GLY A 434 60.54 26.01 0.85
N ASP A 435 60.81 24.96 0.08
CA ASP A 435 59.88 23.82 -0.06
C ASP A 435 59.80 22.97 1.22
N PRO A 436 58.62 22.41 1.54
CA PRO A 436 58.50 21.37 2.56
C PRO A 436 59.37 20.16 2.21
N PHE A 437 60.14 19.65 3.17
CA PHE A 437 61.12 18.57 2.95
C PHE A 437 60.46 17.17 2.88
N HIS A 438 59.41 17.03 2.08
CA HIS A 438 58.75 15.77 1.76
C HIS A 438 59.48 15.11 0.59
N LEU A 439 60.59 14.46 0.92
CA LEU A 439 61.55 13.94 -0.04
C LEU A 439 61.05 12.68 -0.78
N ASP A 440 61.16 12.66 -2.10
CA ASP A 440 61.19 11.40 -2.85
C ASP A 440 62.58 10.79 -2.74
N ILE A 441 62.69 9.80 -1.86
CA ILE A 441 63.94 9.08 -1.59
C ILE A 441 64.44 8.37 -2.86
N LYS A 442 63.53 7.85 -3.71
CA LYS A 442 63.90 7.10 -4.92
C LYS A 442 64.48 8.03 -5.98
N GLY A 443 63.77 9.11 -6.34
CA GLY A 443 64.24 10.14 -7.26
C GLY A 443 65.55 10.78 -6.77
N THR A 444 65.61 11.13 -5.48
CA THR A 444 66.81 11.71 -4.87
C THR A 444 68.04 10.81 -5.00
N ILE A 445 67.92 9.52 -4.65
CA ILE A 445 69.05 8.59 -4.76
C ILE A 445 69.41 8.32 -6.23
N GLN A 446 68.44 8.25 -7.14
CA GLN A 446 68.71 8.08 -8.57
C GLN A 446 69.47 9.27 -9.17
N ASN A 447 69.11 10.50 -8.80
CA ASN A 447 69.80 11.72 -9.22
C ASN A 447 71.24 11.74 -8.69
N ALA A 448 71.43 11.39 -7.41
CA ALA A 448 72.75 11.28 -6.81
C ALA A 448 73.63 10.21 -7.49
N LEU A 449 73.10 9.01 -7.75
CA LEU A 449 73.85 7.91 -8.36
C LEU A 449 74.24 8.15 -9.82
N ARG A 450 73.54 9.05 -10.53
CA ARG A 450 73.88 9.44 -11.91
C ARG A 450 75.09 10.36 -11.99
N ARG A 451 75.53 10.95 -10.88
CA ARG A 451 76.73 11.81 -10.88
C ARG A 451 78.02 10.97 -10.98
N PRO A 452 79.02 11.42 -11.76
CA PRO A 452 80.28 10.69 -11.95
C PRO A 452 81.01 10.38 -10.64
N GLU A 453 80.96 11.29 -9.67
CA GLU A 453 81.55 11.13 -8.34
C GLU A 453 80.96 9.98 -7.50
N ASN A 454 79.72 9.56 -7.81
CA ASN A 454 79.04 8.45 -7.15
C ASN A 454 79.12 7.14 -7.96
N ALA A 455 79.85 7.15 -9.11
CA ALA A 455 80.06 5.97 -9.91
C ALA A 455 80.83 4.89 -9.12
N PRO A 456 80.49 3.59 -9.28
CA PRO A 456 81.06 2.52 -8.45
C PRO A 456 82.59 2.48 -8.40
N PHE A 457 83.25 2.75 -9.54
CA PHE A 457 84.71 2.76 -9.64
C PHE A 457 85.34 3.95 -8.89
N GLU A 458 84.77 5.15 -9.01
CA GLU A 458 85.24 6.37 -8.34
C GLU A 458 85.07 6.29 -6.82
N ARG A 459 83.95 5.73 -6.34
CA ARG A 459 83.74 5.52 -4.90
C ARG A 459 84.74 4.53 -4.31
N LEU A 460 85.08 3.48 -5.06
CA LEU A 460 86.07 2.49 -4.64
C LEU A 460 87.48 3.09 -4.60
N ALA A 461 87.81 3.94 -5.58
CA ALA A 461 89.09 4.65 -5.64
C ALA A 461 89.29 5.65 -4.50
N ARG A 462 88.22 6.27 -3.99
CA ARG A 462 88.26 7.21 -2.85
C ARG A 462 88.22 6.53 -1.48
N GLY A 463 87.94 5.23 -1.40
CA GLY A 463 87.81 4.50 -0.13
C GLY A 463 86.56 4.86 0.67
N GLU A 464 85.59 5.54 0.05
CA GLU A 464 84.35 6.00 0.68
C GLU A 464 83.16 5.22 0.09
N PRO A 465 82.65 4.20 0.77
CA PRO A 465 81.61 3.33 0.20
C PRO A 465 80.23 3.99 0.09
N GLY A 466 80.02 5.16 0.74
CA GLY A 466 78.76 5.89 0.79
C GLY A 466 78.44 6.69 -0.47
N VAL A 467 77.16 6.92 -0.73
CA VAL A 467 76.68 7.83 -1.78
C VAL A 467 76.71 9.25 -1.23
N HIS A 468 77.37 10.16 -1.93
CA HIS A 468 77.39 11.58 -1.58
C HIS A 468 76.13 12.26 -2.14
N LEU A 469 75.33 12.87 -1.27
CA LEU A 469 74.15 13.66 -1.67
C LEU A 469 74.53 15.14 -1.75
N SER A 470 74.06 15.83 -2.79
CA SER A 470 74.15 17.29 -2.91
C SER A 470 72.75 17.90 -2.95
N PRO A 471 72.59 19.21 -2.66
CA PRO A 471 71.30 19.89 -2.70
C PRO A 471 70.54 19.73 -4.03
N ALA A 472 71.26 19.59 -5.15
CA ALA A 472 70.69 19.44 -6.48
C ALA A 472 70.12 18.03 -6.76
N ASP A 473 70.38 17.05 -5.89
CA ASP A 473 69.80 15.71 -6.02
C ASP A 473 68.39 15.65 -5.45
N PHE A 474 68.09 16.50 -4.46
CA PHE A 474 66.86 16.38 -3.71
C PHE A 474 65.65 16.64 -4.61
N GLU A 475 64.77 15.65 -4.63
CA GLU A 475 63.48 15.73 -5.28
C GLU A 475 62.41 15.68 -4.20
N VAL A 476 61.44 16.59 -4.26
CA VAL A 476 60.34 16.67 -3.30
C VAL A 476 59.02 16.45 -4.00
N PHE A 477 58.08 15.83 -3.29
CA PHE A 477 56.71 15.71 -3.77
C PHE A 477 56.06 17.10 -3.83
N ARG A 478 55.38 17.41 -4.95
CA ARG A 478 54.55 18.61 -5.02
C ARG A 478 53.48 18.54 -3.92
N THR A 479 53.49 19.53 -3.03
CA THR A 479 52.45 19.67 -2.01
C THR A 479 51.35 20.54 -2.60
N GLU A 480 50.22 19.94 -3.00
CA GLU A 480 49.05 20.76 -3.35
C GLU A 480 48.61 21.55 -2.12
N THR A 481 48.55 22.87 -2.28
CA THR A 481 47.83 23.69 -1.32
C THR A 481 46.35 23.55 -1.67
N LEU A 482 45.67 22.54 -1.13
CA LEU A 482 44.22 22.46 -1.22
C LEU A 482 43.63 23.73 -0.61
N THR A 483 43.26 24.69 -1.46
CA THR A 483 42.66 25.94 -1.04
C THR A 483 41.27 25.61 -0.50
N LYS A 484 41.08 25.86 0.80
CA LYS A 484 39.77 25.78 1.44
C LYS A 484 38.78 26.63 0.64
N THR A 485 37.58 26.12 0.38
CA THR A 485 36.52 26.90 -0.27
C THR A 485 35.36 27.09 0.70
N SER A 486 34.89 28.33 0.83
CA SER A 486 33.68 28.68 1.58
C SER A 486 32.57 29.03 0.61
N THR A 487 31.52 28.22 0.59
CA THR A 487 30.41 28.30 -0.35
C THR A 487 29.12 28.66 0.39
N VAL A 488 28.41 29.66 -0.11
CA VAL A 488 27.02 29.92 0.31
C VAL A 488 26.09 29.56 -0.84
N LEU A 489 25.14 28.66 -0.59
CA LEU A 489 24.09 28.31 -1.53
C LEU A 489 22.83 29.12 -1.22
N LEU A 490 22.47 30.04 -2.10
CA LEU A 490 21.23 30.81 -2.07
C LEU A 490 20.15 30.07 -2.87
N VAL A 491 19.11 29.62 -2.18
CA VAL A 491 17.96 28.92 -2.76
C VAL A 491 16.75 29.85 -2.73
N ASP A 492 16.21 30.17 -3.90
CA ASP A 492 14.96 30.90 -4.03
C ASP A 492 13.78 30.05 -3.53
N MET A 493 13.01 30.59 -2.57
CA MET A 493 11.85 29.96 -1.95
C MET A 493 10.54 30.69 -2.31
N SER A 494 10.57 31.58 -3.30
CA SER A 494 9.41 32.32 -3.75
C SER A 494 8.32 31.40 -4.33
N ARG A 495 7.09 31.91 -4.34
CA ARG A 495 5.94 31.17 -4.87
C ARG A 495 6.10 30.71 -6.34
N SER A 496 6.86 31.43 -7.18
CA SER A 496 7.11 31.02 -8.57
C SER A 496 7.88 29.70 -8.65
N MET A 497 8.87 29.52 -7.78
CA MET A 497 9.67 28.29 -7.70
C MET A 497 8.82 27.06 -7.43
N LEU A 498 7.78 27.18 -6.59
CA LEU A 498 6.86 26.09 -6.30
C LEU A 498 5.94 25.80 -7.49
N LEU A 499 5.29 26.82 -8.03
CA LEU A 499 4.33 26.67 -9.14
C LEU A 499 4.94 26.04 -10.39
N ARG A 500 6.26 26.17 -10.56
CA ARG A 500 7.01 25.60 -11.69
C ARG A 500 7.71 24.27 -11.36
N GLY A 501 7.57 23.74 -10.14
CA GLY A 501 8.27 22.52 -9.71
C GLY A 501 9.78 22.67 -9.51
N CYS A 502 10.31 23.90 -9.60
CA CYS A 502 11.73 24.23 -9.48
C CYS A 502 12.28 24.06 -8.05
N PHE A 503 11.43 24.22 -7.04
CA PHE A 503 11.83 24.14 -5.62
C PHE A 503 12.38 22.76 -5.25
N LEU A 504 11.74 21.68 -5.69
CA LEU A 504 12.21 20.32 -5.40
C LEU A 504 13.60 20.06 -6.02
N ALA A 505 13.83 20.52 -7.24
CA ALA A 505 15.14 20.42 -7.89
C ALA A 505 16.21 21.15 -7.07
N ALA A 506 15.93 22.39 -6.64
CA ALA A 506 16.85 23.18 -5.83
C ALA A 506 17.13 22.53 -4.46
N LYS A 507 16.10 21.96 -3.81
CA LYS A 507 16.22 21.19 -2.56
C LYS A 507 17.12 19.96 -2.73
N LYS A 508 16.93 19.19 -3.82
CA LYS A 508 17.80 18.05 -4.17
C LYS A 508 19.25 18.49 -4.37
N VAL A 509 19.49 19.60 -5.08
CA VAL A 509 20.85 20.17 -5.23
C VAL A 509 21.46 20.55 -3.89
N ALA A 510 20.70 21.22 -3.02
CA ALA A 510 21.20 21.64 -1.71
C ALA A 510 21.64 20.45 -0.85
N VAL A 511 20.79 19.42 -0.77
CA VAL A 511 21.09 18.18 -0.03
C VAL A 511 22.26 17.43 -0.66
N ALA A 512 22.32 17.31 -1.99
CA ALA A 512 23.42 16.65 -2.68
C ALA A 512 24.75 17.38 -2.48
N LEU A 513 24.77 18.72 -2.55
CA LEU A 513 25.97 19.51 -2.37
C LEU A 513 26.48 19.46 -0.92
N ASP A 514 25.58 19.52 0.07
CA ASP A 514 25.93 19.34 1.48
C ASP A 514 26.54 17.94 1.72
N THR A 515 25.91 16.90 1.16
CA THR A 515 26.42 15.53 1.25
C THR A 515 27.78 15.38 0.57
N LEU A 516 27.94 15.92 -0.64
CA LEU A 516 29.20 15.88 -1.40
C LEU A 516 30.34 16.58 -0.64
N ILE A 517 30.09 17.76 -0.09
CA ILE A 517 31.11 18.53 0.64
C ILE A 517 31.49 17.80 1.93
N ARG A 518 30.53 17.30 2.70
CA ARG A 518 30.83 16.55 3.94
C ARG A 518 31.59 15.25 3.71
N THR A 519 31.32 14.57 2.60
CA THR A 519 31.91 13.25 2.30
C THR A 519 33.24 13.35 1.57
N GLN A 520 33.35 14.18 0.53
CA GLN A 520 34.54 14.26 -0.32
C GLN A 520 35.44 15.45 0.00
N PHE A 521 34.90 16.54 0.57
CA PHE A 521 35.63 17.79 0.78
C PHE A 521 35.45 18.34 2.21
N PRO A 522 35.79 17.57 3.26
CA PRO A 522 35.44 17.89 4.64
C PRO A 522 36.10 19.16 5.21
N ARG A 523 37.06 19.75 4.49
CA ARG A 523 37.70 21.03 4.84
C ARG A 523 36.92 22.24 4.32
N ASP A 524 36.00 22.05 3.38
CA ASP A 524 35.20 23.14 2.80
C ASP A 524 33.97 23.42 3.66
N ASP A 525 33.50 24.66 3.63
CA ASP A 525 32.29 25.08 4.32
C ASP A 525 31.15 25.28 3.32
N LEU A 526 29.96 24.77 3.66
CA LEU A 526 28.71 25.07 2.98
C LEU A 526 27.72 25.70 3.96
N THR A 527 27.13 26.82 3.58
CA THR A 527 25.96 27.38 4.26
C THR A 527 24.82 27.52 3.26
N VAL A 528 23.65 26.99 3.59
CA VAL A 528 22.46 27.12 2.74
C VAL A 528 21.58 28.25 3.28
N ILE A 529 21.15 29.14 2.41
CA ILE A 529 20.27 30.27 2.74
C ILE A 529 19.05 30.19 1.81
N GLY A 530 17.87 30.07 2.41
CA GLY A 530 16.60 30.21 1.71
C GLY A 530 16.20 31.69 1.66
N PHE A 531 15.82 32.20 0.50
CA PHE A 531 15.35 33.57 0.36
C PHE A 531 14.02 33.66 -0.38
N ALA A 532 13.09 34.45 0.18
CA ALA A 532 11.84 34.85 -0.43
C ALA A 532 11.59 36.32 -0.07
N TYR A 533 10.56 36.64 0.73
CA TYR A 533 10.37 37.99 1.29
C TYR A 533 11.54 38.39 2.21
N TYR A 534 11.99 37.44 3.03
CA TYR A 534 13.20 37.51 3.85
C TYR A 534 14.16 36.38 3.48
N ALA A 535 15.44 36.53 3.85
CA ALA A 535 16.46 35.51 3.71
C ALA A 535 16.77 34.94 5.09
N ARG A 536 16.88 33.61 5.18
CA ARG A 536 17.19 32.89 6.42
C ARG A 536 18.19 31.79 6.15
N GLU A 537 19.03 31.50 7.14
CA GLU A 537 19.89 30.33 7.12
C GLU A 537 19.06 29.06 7.30
N LEU A 538 19.30 28.06 6.46
CA LEU A 538 18.68 26.75 6.53
C LEU A 538 19.68 25.76 7.14
N ARG A 539 19.27 25.12 8.25
CA ARG A 539 20.09 24.11 8.91
C ARG A 539 20.16 22.84 8.05
N PRO A 540 21.33 22.20 7.91
CA PRO A 540 21.51 20.99 7.10
C PRO A 540 20.50 19.89 7.44
N GLU A 541 20.25 19.67 8.73
CA GLU A 541 19.35 18.60 9.21
C GLU A 541 17.90 18.82 8.77
N ALA A 542 17.51 20.09 8.61
CA ALA A 542 16.17 20.48 8.19
C ALA A 542 16.01 20.52 6.66
N LEU A 543 17.08 20.34 5.88
CA LEU A 543 16.99 20.44 4.42
C LEU A 543 16.16 19.32 3.80
N ALA A 544 16.24 18.09 4.33
CA ALA A 544 15.45 16.96 3.83
C ALA A 544 13.96 17.10 4.18
N GLU A 545 13.66 17.57 5.39
CA GLU A 545 12.30 17.78 5.92
C GLU A 545 11.72 19.16 5.59
N LEU A 546 12.43 19.98 4.80
CA LEU A 546 11.99 21.32 4.47
C LEU A 546 10.71 21.26 3.63
N ALA A 547 9.58 21.54 4.27
CA ALA A 547 8.28 21.73 3.61
C ALA A 547 8.06 23.21 3.30
N TRP A 548 7.49 23.51 2.13
CA TRP A 548 7.13 24.88 1.77
C TRP A 548 5.85 25.29 2.51
N HIS A 549 5.91 26.34 3.32
CA HIS A 549 4.78 26.81 4.13
C HIS A 549 4.08 28.00 3.45
N GLY A 550 3.27 27.75 2.41
CA GLY A 550 2.08 28.54 2.00
C GLY A 550 2.20 30.02 1.59
N TYR A 551 3.14 30.79 2.15
CA TYR A 551 2.97 32.23 2.40
C TYR A 551 4.22 33.06 2.07
N GLU A 552 5.24 32.47 1.44
CA GLU A 552 6.49 33.17 1.11
C GLU A 552 6.43 33.78 -0.29
N TYR A 553 6.08 35.07 -0.33
CA TYR A 553 6.01 35.86 -1.56
C TYR A 553 7.25 36.72 -1.78
N GLY A 554 7.63 36.89 -3.05
CA GLY A 554 8.71 37.79 -3.46
C GLY A 554 10.10 37.19 -3.41
N THR A 555 11.02 37.85 -4.13
CA THR A 555 12.38 37.38 -4.40
C THR A 555 13.37 38.42 -3.90
N ASN A 556 13.74 38.35 -2.62
CA ASN A 556 14.66 39.30 -1.97
C ASN A 556 16.12 38.86 -2.09
N LEU A 557 16.61 38.80 -3.33
CA LEU A 557 17.99 38.41 -3.63
C LEU A 557 19.00 39.34 -2.95
N GLN A 558 18.69 40.64 -2.81
CA GLN A 558 19.52 41.58 -2.08
C GLN A 558 19.77 41.12 -0.64
N HIS A 559 18.72 40.76 0.09
CA HIS A 559 18.86 40.30 1.48
C HIS A 559 19.63 38.98 1.57
N GLY A 560 19.38 38.05 0.62
CA GLY A 560 20.15 36.82 0.50
C GLY A 560 21.65 37.08 0.35
N LEU A 561 22.04 37.98 -0.55
CA LEU A 561 23.43 38.39 -0.77
C LEU A 561 24.02 39.12 0.44
N MET A 562 23.25 39.97 1.13
CA MET A 562 23.69 40.63 2.36
C MET A 562 24.04 39.61 3.45
N LEU A 563 23.18 38.60 3.64
CA LEU A 563 23.41 37.54 4.61
C LEU A 563 24.59 36.66 4.20
N ALA A 564 24.67 36.25 2.93
CA ALA A 564 25.78 35.47 2.38
C ALA A 564 27.13 36.17 2.60
N ARG A 565 27.20 37.48 2.29
CA ARG A 565 28.40 38.30 2.51
C ARG A 565 28.79 38.35 3.99
N ARG A 566 27.82 38.55 4.90
CA ARG A 566 28.06 38.56 6.35
C ARG A 566 28.62 37.22 6.85
N ILE A 567 28.14 36.10 6.32
CA ILE A 567 28.59 34.75 6.69
C ILE A 567 30.00 34.51 6.13
N LEU A 568 30.23 34.79 4.85
CA LEU A 568 31.52 34.62 4.19
C LEU A 568 32.62 35.55 4.74
N ALA A 569 32.25 36.72 5.28
CA ALA A 569 33.20 37.62 5.93
C ALA A 569 33.79 37.05 7.22
N ARG A 570 33.14 36.08 7.88
CA ARG A 570 33.65 35.41 9.08
C ARG A 570 34.66 34.31 8.75
N GLN A 571 34.66 33.81 7.52
CA GLN A 571 35.55 32.75 7.07
C GLN A 571 36.90 33.35 6.65
N HIS A 572 37.98 32.90 7.28
CA HIS A 572 39.35 33.40 7.06
C HIS A 572 40.14 32.42 6.19
N GLY A 573 40.61 32.90 5.04
CA GLY A 573 41.40 32.12 4.08
C GLY A 573 40.56 31.27 3.13
N GLY A 574 40.96 31.21 1.86
CA GLY A 574 40.32 30.38 0.84
C GLY A 574 39.46 31.11 -0.19
N ASN A 575 38.97 30.36 -1.17
CA ASN A 575 38.07 30.88 -2.20
C ASN A 575 36.67 31.08 -1.61
N ARG A 576 36.09 32.27 -1.82
CA ARG A 576 34.73 32.60 -1.34
C ARG A 576 33.77 32.68 -2.52
N GLN A 577 32.70 31.90 -2.47
CA GLN A 577 31.72 31.87 -3.53
C GLN A 577 30.28 31.82 -3.02
N VAL A 578 29.38 32.34 -3.84
CA VAL A 578 27.94 32.28 -3.68
C VAL A 578 27.36 31.60 -4.91
N VAL A 579 26.56 30.56 -4.70
CA VAL A 579 25.80 29.88 -5.75
C VAL A 579 24.35 30.31 -5.59
N VAL A 580 23.76 30.93 -6.61
CA VAL A 580 22.37 31.40 -6.60
C VAL A 580 21.52 30.50 -7.49
N ILE A 581 20.45 29.93 -6.95
CA ILE A 581 19.42 29.20 -7.71
C ILE A 581 18.13 30.00 -7.63
N THR A 582 17.61 30.46 -8.78
CA THR A 582 16.40 31.29 -8.84
C THR A 582 15.66 31.12 -10.16
N ASP A 583 14.34 31.33 -10.15
CA ASP A 583 13.50 31.39 -11.35
C ASP A 583 12.98 32.80 -11.66
N GLY A 584 13.29 33.81 -10.83
CA GLY A 584 12.65 35.11 -10.87
C GLY A 584 13.60 36.30 -10.72
N GLU A 585 13.14 37.45 -11.21
CA GLU A 585 13.82 38.73 -10.96
C GLU A 585 13.66 39.16 -9.49
N PRO A 586 14.56 39.99 -8.94
CA PRO A 586 14.39 40.49 -7.58
C PRO A 586 13.17 41.42 -7.49
N THR A 587 12.12 40.98 -6.81
CA THR A 587 10.88 41.75 -6.58
C THR A 587 10.81 42.40 -5.20
N ALA A 588 11.76 42.08 -4.31
CA ALA A 588 11.82 42.61 -2.96
C ALA A 588 13.23 43.11 -2.63
N HIS A 589 13.31 44.13 -1.79
CA HIS A 589 14.56 44.67 -1.28
C HIS A 589 14.36 45.37 0.06
N PHE A 590 15.43 45.48 0.85
CA PHE A 590 15.45 46.32 2.04
C PHE A 590 15.73 47.78 1.68
N GLU A 591 14.88 48.67 2.19
CA GLU A 591 15.05 50.10 2.19
C GLU A 591 14.73 50.66 3.58
N ASN A 592 15.63 51.45 4.17
CA ASN A 592 15.43 52.09 5.48
C ASN A 592 15.03 51.11 6.62
N GLY A 593 15.49 49.86 6.55
CA GLY A 593 15.20 48.83 7.54
C GLY A 593 13.87 48.09 7.34
N GLN A 594 13.09 48.42 6.30
CA GLN A 594 11.88 47.68 5.92
C GLN A 594 12.04 47.01 4.56
N VAL A 595 11.29 45.92 4.34
CA VAL A 595 11.27 45.24 3.03
C VAL A 595 10.18 45.87 2.18
N GLU A 596 10.57 46.36 1.02
CA GLU A 596 9.68 46.88 -0.01
C GLU A 596 9.52 45.81 -1.11
N PHE A 597 8.27 45.45 -1.40
CA PHE A 597 7.90 44.45 -2.40
C PHE A 597 7.10 45.08 -3.54
N SER A 598 7.45 44.74 -4.78
CA SER A 598 6.73 45.18 -5.97
C SER A 598 6.83 44.15 -7.10
N TYR A 599 5.70 43.86 -7.75
CA TYR A 599 5.63 43.03 -8.95
C TYR A 599 4.83 43.75 -10.04
N PRO A 600 5.40 44.06 -11.22
CA PRO A 600 6.79 43.81 -11.64
C PRO A 600 7.85 44.54 -10.81
N PRO A 601 9.13 44.12 -10.84
CA PRO A 601 10.17 44.71 -9.99
C PRO A 601 10.43 46.18 -10.35
N THR A 602 10.61 47.02 -9.33
CA THR A 602 10.94 48.44 -9.56
C THR A 602 12.41 48.60 -9.98
N ARG A 603 12.72 49.71 -10.68
CA ARG A 603 14.11 50.10 -10.97
C ARG A 603 14.95 50.19 -9.70
N ARG A 604 14.34 50.59 -8.58
CA ARG A 604 15.03 50.72 -7.29
C ARG A 604 15.42 49.36 -6.73
N THR A 605 14.51 48.40 -6.74
CA THR A 605 14.76 47.01 -6.32
C THR A 605 15.95 46.39 -7.07
N ILE A 606 15.99 46.57 -8.39
CA ILE A 606 17.11 46.11 -9.22
C ILE A 606 18.42 46.83 -8.83
N GLN A 607 18.39 48.15 -8.67
CA GLN A 607 19.58 48.93 -8.30
C GLN A 607 20.16 48.55 -6.94
N GLU A 608 19.32 48.38 -5.91
CA GLU A 608 19.79 47.99 -4.58
C GLU A 608 20.37 46.57 -4.57
N THR A 609 19.78 45.65 -5.34
CA THR A 609 20.32 44.29 -5.52
C THR A 609 21.69 44.34 -6.19
N LEU A 610 21.84 45.10 -7.30
CA LEU A 610 23.13 45.24 -8.01
C LEU A 610 24.19 45.96 -7.17
N ARG A 611 23.81 46.87 -6.29
CA ARG A 611 24.75 47.48 -5.32
C ARG A 611 25.31 46.44 -4.35
N GLU A 612 24.49 45.51 -3.88
CA GLU A 612 24.96 44.43 -3.02
C GLU A 612 25.86 43.44 -3.78
N VAL A 613 25.55 43.12 -5.04
CA VAL A 613 26.44 42.36 -5.94
C VAL A 613 27.80 43.04 -6.06
N GLN A 614 27.82 44.37 -6.25
CA GLN A 614 29.07 45.13 -6.34
C GLN A 614 29.88 45.06 -5.03
N ARG A 615 29.21 45.09 -3.87
CA ARG A 615 29.87 44.92 -2.55
C ARG A 615 30.50 43.53 -2.42
N CYS A 616 29.76 42.46 -2.77
CA CYS A 616 30.29 41.10 -2.78
C CYS A 616 31.54 40.99 -3.67
N THR A 617 31.50 41.62 -4.85
CA THR A 617 32.62 41.64 -5.80
C THR A 617 33.87 42.32 -5.24
N ARG A 618 33.70 43.47 -4.57
CA ARG A 618 34.83 44.19 -3.93
C ARG A 618 35.48 43.37 -2.82
N GLU A 619 34.71 42.51 -2.16
CA GLU A 619 35.20 41.60 -1.13
C GLU A 619 35.74 40.27 -1.70
N GLY A 620 35.86 40.15 -3.02
CA GLY A 620 36.41 38.96 -3.68
C GLY A 620 35.50 37.73 -3.57
N ILE A 621 34.19 37.94 -3.45
CA ILE A 621 33.19 36.86 -3.43
C ILE A 621 32.70 36.64 -4.87
N THR A 622 32.89 35.45 -5.40
CA THR A 622 32.40 35.08 -6.75
C THR A 622 30.95 34.61 -6.68
N ILE A 623 30.09 35.09 -7.57
CA ILE A 623 28.66 34.77 -7.63
C ILE A 623 28.38 33.99 -8.91
N ASN A 624 28.06 32.70 -8.77
CA ASN A 624 27.59 31.85 -9.85
C ASN A 624 26.07 31.74 -9.78
N THR A 625 25.37 31.90 -10.90
CA THR A 625 23.90 31.94 -10.92
C THR A 625 23.33 30.92 -11.88
N PHE A 626 22.42 30.09 -11.37
CA PHE A 626 21.68 29.08 -12.08
C PHE A 626 20.23 29.54 -12.18
N MET A 627 19.83 29.92 -13.39
CA MET A 627 18.47 30.37 -13.65
C MET A 627 17.63 29.26 -14.28
N LEU A 628 16.42 29.10 -13.75
CA LEU A 628 15.46 28.07 -14.16
C LEU A 628 14.44 28.58 -15.18
N GLU A 629 14.30 29.90 -15.32
CA GLU A 629 13.43 30.55 -16.29
C GLU A 629 14.22 31.32 -17.36
N ARG A 630 13.67 31.38 -18.59
CA ARG A 630 14.24 32.13 -19.72
C ARG A 630 13.45 33.40 -20.05
N SER A 631 13.01 34.15 -19.05
CA SER A 631 12.40 35.45 -19.30
C SER A 631 13.49 36.44 -19.76
N ARG A 632 13.16 37.29 -20.72
CA ARG A 632 14.11 38.27 -21.26
C ARG A 632 14.64 39.21 -20.17
N ALA A 633 13.75 39.63 -19.28
CA ALA A 633 14.07 40.56 -18.20
C ALA A 633 15.06 39.93 -17.19
N LEU A 634 14.83 38.68 -16.76
CA LEU A 634 15.76 37.94 -15.90
C LEU A 634 17.12 37.72 -16.57
N ALA A 635 17.14 37.38 -17.85
CA ALA A 635 18.38 37.21 -18.61
C ALA A 635 19.20 38.51 -18.67
N GLU A 636 18.54 39.65 -18.92
CA GLU A 636 19.18 40.97 -18.93
C GLU A 636 19.72 41.34 -17.53
N PHE A 637 18.93 41.10 -16.48
CA PHE A 637 19.35 41.33 -15.09
C PHE A 637 20.58 40.49 -14.70
N VAL A 638 20.56 39.19 -14.99
CA VAL A 638 21.67 38.30 -14.65
C VAL A 638 22.91 38.62 -15.49
N ALA A 639 22.77 38.97 -16.76
CA ALA A 639 23.91 39.42 -17.57
C ALA A 639 24.61 40.65 -16.95
N LEU A 640 23.85 41.60 -16.40
CA LEU A 640 24.40 42.75 -15.66
C LEU A 640 25.11 42.30 -14.38
N MET A 641 24.50 41.40 -13.61
CA MET A 641 25.08 40.85 -12.38
C MET A 641 26.39 40.11 -12.66
N THR A 642 26.42 39.23 -13.67
CA THR A 642 27.61 38.49 -14.10
C THR A 642 28.72 39.42 -14.55
N ARG A 643 28.40 40.47 -15.31
CA ARG A 643 29.38 41.48 -15.75
C ARG A 643 29.99 42.25 -14.57
N LEU A 644 29.17 42.57 -13.56
CA LEU A 644 29.64 43.28 -12.36
C LEU A 644 30.52 42.40 -11.48
N ASN A 645 30.13 41.14 -11.27
CA ASN A 645 30.81 40.24 -10.34
C ASN A 645 31.97 39.44 -10.93
N ARG A 646 31.96 39.20 -12.24
CA ARG A 646 32.88 38.29 -12.95
C ARG A 646 32.68 36.81 -12.64
N GLY A 647 31.55 36.43 -12.06
CA GLY A 647 31.13 35.03 -11.94
C GLY A 647 30.54 34.47 -13.24
N ARG A 648 29.76 33.40 -13.15
CA ARG A 648 29.14 32.71 -14.30
C ARG A 648 27.62 32.66 -14.18
N ALA A 649 26.94 32.60 -15.32
CA ALA A 649 25.51 32.39 -15.41
C ALA A 649 25.20 31.15 -16.25
N PHE A 650 24.31 30.30 -15.74
CA PHE A 650 23.90 29.05 -16.36
C PHE A 650 22.39 29.04 -16.53
N TYR A 651 21.95 28.59 -17.70
CA TYR A 651 20.55 28.32 -18.00
C TYR A 651 20.31 26.82 -17.83
N ALA A 652 19.55 26.45 -16.80
CA ALA A 652 19.22 25.06 -16.52
C ALA A 652 17.70 24.85 -16.60
N THR A 653 17.28 23.66 -17.01
CA THR A 653 15.90 23.22 -16.71
C THR A 653 15.88 22.57 -15.33
N PRO A 654 14.72 22.52 -14.63
CA PRO A 654 14.63 21.92 -13.31
C PRO A 654 15.17 20.48 -13.25
N GLU A 655 15.01 19.71 -14.33
CA GLU A 655 15.43 18.31 -14.42
C GLU A 655 16.95 18.16 -14.41
N HIS A 656 17.67 19.10 -15.04
CA HIS A 656 19.13 19.07 -15.20
C HIS A 656 19.88 20.01 -14.24
N LEU A 657 19.17 20.74 -13.38
CA LEU A 657 19.77 21.71 -12.45
C LEU A 657 20.89 21.09 -11.60
N GLY A 658 20.64 19.90 -11.05
CA GLY A 658 21.62 19.21 -10.19
C GLY A 658 22.92 18.87 -10.91
N GLU A 659 22.82 18.42 -12.16
CA GLU A 659 23.97 18.06 -12.98
C GLU A 659 24.87 19.28 -13.23
N TYR A 660 24.28 20.40 -13.66
CA TYR A 660 25.03 21.62 -13.93
C TYR A 660 25.70 22.17 -12.67
N VAL A 661 24.99 22.21 -11.54
CA VAL A 661 25.55 22.77 -10.29
C VAL A 661 26.70 21.90 -9.76
N LEU A 662 26.53 20.57 -9.75
CA LEU A 662 27.56 19.65 -9.26
C LEU A 662 28.80 19.64 -10.15
N VAL A 663 28.62 19.60 -11.49
CA VAL A 663 29.75 19.69 -12.43
C VAL A 663 30.47 21.02 -12.30
N ASP A 664 29.74 22.12 -12.16
CA ASP A 664 30.32 23.45 -12.02
C ASP A 664 31.15 23.59 -10.74
N PHE A 665 30.64 23.04 -9.63
CA PHE A 665 31.32 23.02 -8.35
C PHE A 665 32.63 22.20 -8.42
N VAL A 666 32.58 20.98 -8.96
CA VAL A 666 33.76 20.11 -9.11
C VAL A 666 34.78 20.68 -10.11
N SER A 667 34.30 21.25 -11.23
CA SER A 667 35.15 21.87 -12.26
C SER A 667 35.82 23.16 -11.76
N GLY A 668 35.12 23.93 -10.93
CA GLY A 668 35.68 25.10 -10.26
C GLY A 668 36.84 24.75 -9.35
N ARG A 669 36.80 23.55 -8.73
CA ARG A 669 37.88 23.04 -7.90
C ARG A 669 39.10 22.62 -8.72
N THR A 670 38.91 21.91 -9.83
CA THR A 670 40.02 21.45 -10.69
C THR A 670 40.71 22.59 -11.43
N ARG A 671 40.01 23.67 -11.80
CA ARG A 671 40.62 24.85 -12.44
C ARG A 671 41.39 25.77 -11.49
N GLY A 672 41.11 25.72 -10.19
CA GLY A 672 41.89 26.44 -9.17
C GLY A 672 43.29 25.85 -8.90
N VAL A 673 43.64 24.77 -9.59
CA VAL A 673 44.89 23.99 -9.47
C VAL A 673 45.87 24.29 -10.63
N GLY A 674 45.57 25.29 -11.48
CA GLY A 674 46.40 25.70 -12.62
C GLY A 674 47.46 26.74 -12.27
#